data_AF-A0AA88YFH3-F1
#
_entry.id   AF-A0AA88YFH3-F1
#
_cell.length_a   1.000
_cell.length_b   1.000
_cell.length_c   1.000
_cell.angle_alpha   90.00
_cell.angle_beta   90.00
_cell.angle_gamma   90.00
#
_symmetry.space_group_name_H-M   'P 1'
#
loop_
_entity.id
_entity.type
_entity.pdbx_description
1 polymer ?
#
loop_
_entity_poly.entity_id
_entity_poly.type
_entity_poly.pdbx_seq_one_letter_code
_entity_poly.pdbx_strand_id
1 'polypeptide(L)'
;MSLMDLDTDVSTKVVRVNRTYNVYRGTSPSTQNRLETVVHNETTQRVANVEKHFFESEEKRYLARIRELEDALDGERDVRLRFEKQSAELTFQLDQLQDRLEEATGTSSAQLDINRKRESEITKLRKDLELANAQFESAESSMRKRHQDALNDLADQLDFMSKAKGRVEKEKSQLLIEIDVLQTDNDALGKAKAHAESKVDALEGSLARLKAQVDDLTRQLNDANNAKARLTQENFDLQHQVQELDSANAGLAKAKSQLQLQLDDLKRNLDDESRQRQNLQVQLSALQSDYDNLNARYEEESEAASNLRNTLSRVNAEFAALKTRYDKEILAKTEEMEEMRRKLSVRIQELEDLLEQQRIRCSNLEKAKSKLTAELKEVTIELENCQIIIQDLTKRNRQLENENANLQKRVDELSAENAGLRADKAALEQENHRLKVSNAELMEKNDNLQRENNNLNAQLREANQALKDANRQINELSAAKAALEAERDALASALRDTEDALKDAENKLAAAQAALNQLRAEMEQRLREKDEEIDAIRKSSARAIEELQRTLVEVETRYKAEINRIKKKYETDIRELEAALDNANRANAEYLKQIKALQHRVKDLETALEETQRQLDDARGQLSISERKRITLQQELEDCRSLLEAAERARKNAENELGETSARLTEVQLQVTVLTNDKRRMEADIAAMQSDLDDALNAQRAAEERADRLQAEVNRLAGELHQEQENYKNAEGLRKQLEIEIREITVRLEEAEAFATREGKRQIAKLQARIRDLEAELEAEQRRLRETAANMRKYERQYKEIQTQADDDRRQVAELTSLVDQLTIKIKTYKRQIEEAEDVASLTMNKYRKAQQLIEEAEHRADNAEKNLAAVRRTRSMSVSREITKVVRSFVFDVSVLVFLDITVLLQRLVFLDITVLLQRLVFLDITVLLQRLVFLDITVLLQRLVFLDITVLLQRLVFLDITVLLQRLVFLDITVLLQRLVFLDITVLLQRLVFLDITVMLQRLVFLDITVMLQRLVFLDITVLLQRLVFLDITVLLQRLVF
;
A
#
# COMPACT_ATOMS: atom_id res chain seq x y z
N MET A 1 -95.08 -75.85 3.56
CA MET A 1 -94.06 -76.69 4.23
C MET A 1 -94.76 -77.29 5.46
N SER A 2 -95.04 -78.60 5.50
CA SER A 2 -94.11 -79.74 5.69
C SER A 2 -93.59 -79.81 7.14
N LEU A 3 -93.63 -80.93 7.88
CA LEU A 3 -94.02 -82.33 7.58
C LEU A 3 -94.29 -83.07 8.93
N MET A 4 -95.26 -84.02 8.94
CA MET A 4 -95.27 -85.38 9.57
C MET A 4 -94.82 -85.64 11.04
N ASP A 5 -95.22 -86.71 11.76
CA ASP A 5 -96.35 -87.70 11.78
C ASP A 5 -96.23 -88.52 13.11
N LEU A 6 -97.27 -89.01 13.82
CA LEU A 6 -98.09 -90.27 13.68
C LEU A 6 -97.30 -91.60 13.86
N ASP A 7 -97.87 -92.76 14.26
CA ASP A 7 -99.24 -93.21 14.62
C ASP A 7 -99.17 -94.19 15.85
N THR A 8 -100.02 -95.17 16.28
CA THR A 8 -101.27 -95.93 15.93
C THR A 8 -101.76 -96.62 17.25
N ASP A 9 -102.96 -97.18 17.50
CA ASP A 9 -104.36 -97.00 17.01
C ASP A 9 -105.26 -96.93 18.30
N VAL A 10 -106.12 -97.86 18.79
CA VAL A 10 -106.72 -99.13 18.35
C VAL A 10 -108.25 -99.07 18.46
N SER A 11 -108.93 -99.39 17.36
CA SER A 11 -110.34 -99.84 17.16
C SER A 11 -111.16 -100.40 18.36
N THR A 12 -112.52 -100.41 18.37
CA THR A 12 -113.47 -100.62 17.23
C THR A 12 -114.95 -100.21 17.53
N LYS A 13 -115.63 -99.51 16.59
CA LYS A 13 -117.03 -99.69 16.00
C LYS A 13 -118.27 -100.08 16.88
N VAL A 14 -119.59 -99.90 16.57
CA VAL A 14 -120.48 -99.28 15.52
C VAL A 14 -121.96 -99.38 16.08
N VAL A 15 -122.90 -98.39 16.03
CA VAL A 15 -123.85 -97.98 14.93
C VAL A 15 -124.86 -99.10 14.51
N ARG A 16 -126.20 -98.95 14.33
CA ARG A 16 -127.18 -97.83 14.14
C ARG A 16 -128.68 -98.28 14.28
N VAL A 17 -129.64 -97.33 14.22
CA VAL A 17 -131.03 -97.39 13.61
C VAL A 17 -132.29 -97.93 14.37
N ASN A 18 -133.16 -96.99 14.80
CA ASN A 18 -134.54 -96.65 14.33
C ASN A 18 -135.75 -97.65 14.20
N ARG A 19 -136.88 -97.23 14.81
CA ARG A 19 -138.32 -97.26 14.37
C ARG A 19 -139.23 -98.54 14.31
N THR A 20 -140.20 -98.54 15.23
CA THR A 20 -141.69 -98.75 15.08
C THR A 20 -142.37 -100.12 14.83
N TYR A 21 -143.42 -100.37 15.65
CA TYR A 21 -144.68 -101.12 15.40
C TYR A 21 -144.58 -102.68 15.32
N ASN A 22 -145.54 -103.50 15.82
CA ASN A 22 -146.72 -103.30 16.71
C ASN A 22 -147.27 -104.67 17.24
N VAL A 23 -148.35 -104.65 18.03
CA VAL A 23 -149.41 -105.70 18.19
C VAL A 23 -149.26 -106.87 19.21
N TYR A 24 -149.98 -106.69 20.33
CA TYR A 24 -150.91 -107.63 21.04
C TYR A 24 -150.45 -108.73 22.04
N ARG A 25 -151.15 -108.70 23.21
CA ARG A 25 -151.54 -109.79 24.16
C ARG A 25 -150.41 -110.64 24.77
N GLY A 26 -150.39 -110.92 26.08
CA GLY A 26 -151.16 -110.48 27.26
C GLY A 26 -150.27 -110.68 28.51
N THR A 27 -150.68 -110.63 29.77
CA THR A 27 -151.97 -110.35 30.42
C THR A 27 -151.65 -110.11 31.92
N SER A 28 -152.49 -109.34 32.64
CA SER A 28 -152.57 -109.38 34.11
C SER A 28 -153.42 -110.62 34.55
N PRO A 29 -153.77 -110.89 35.83
CA PRO A 29 -153.44 -110.21 37.09
C PRO A 29 -153.11 -111.17 38.27
N SER A 30 -153.05 -110.58 39.48
CA SER A 30 -153.59 -111.05 40.79
C SER A 30 -153.70 -112.53 41.21
N THR A 31 -153.76 -112.66 42.54
CA THR A 31 -154.49 -113.69 43.35
C THR A 31 -153.94 -115.11 43.46
N GLN A 32 -154.05 -115.63 44.70
CA GLN A 32 -154.57 -116.95 45.09
C GLN A 32 -154.83 -117.98 43.95
N ASN A 33 -154.54 -119.28 44.10
CA ASN A 33 -154.64 -120.05 45.35
C ASN A 33 -153.99 -121.45 45.25
N ARG A 34 -153.57 -122.01 46.40
CA ARG A 34 -153.73 -123.42 46.86
C ARG A 34 -153.26 -124.66 46.03
N LEU A 35 -152.70 -125.63 46.79
CA LEU A 35 -152.80 -127.11 46.65
C LEU A 35 -151.94 -127.79 45.53
N GLU A 36 -151.60 -129.10 45.55
CA GLU A 36 -152.10 -130.21 46.41
C GLU A 36 -151.13 -131.42 46.59
N THR A 37 -151.15 -132.07 47.79
CA THR A 37 -150.92 -133.54 48.05
C THR A 37 -149.53 -134.18 47.80
N VAL A 38 -149.18 -135.38 48.31
CA VAL A 38 -149.84 -136.73 48.29
C VAL A 38 -149.42 -137.67 49.45
N VAL A 39 -150.31 -138.64 49.79
CA VAL A 39 -150.15 -139.82 50.72
C VAL A 39 -150.22 -139.49 52.24
N HIS A 40 -151.01 -140.14 53.11
CA HIS A 40 -151.94 -141.30 52.95
C HIS A 40 -153.19 -141.30 53.89
N ASN A 41 -154.00 -142.37 53.75
CA ASN A 41 -155.24 -142.78 54.46
C ASN A 41 -155.11 -142.97 56.00
N GLU A 42 -156.15 -143.32 56.82
CA GLU A 42 -157.36 -144.15 56.56
C GLU A 42 -158.50 -144.06 57.62
N THR A 43 -159.78 -144.17 57.19
CA THR A 43 -161.01 -144.65 57.93
C THR A 43 -161.45 -143.97 59.27
N THR A 44 -162.73 -143.97 59.73
CA THR A 44 -164.03 -144.47 59.23
C THR A 44 -165.22 -143.59 59.71
N GLN A 45 -166.39 -143.73 59.06
CA GLN A 45 -167.80 -143.70 59.54
C GLN A 45 -168.08 -143.46 61.06
N ARG A 46 -169.21 -142.85 61.52
CA ARG A 46 -170.55 -142.64 60.89
C ARG A 46 -171.40 -141.58 61.65
N VAL A 47 -172.12 -140.74 60.90
CA VAL A 47 -173.58 -140.50 60.92
C VAL A 47 -174.37 -140.35 62.24
N ALA A 48 -174.95 -139.15 62.41
CA ALA A 48 -176.26 -138.82 63.02
C ALA A 48 -176.67 -139.45 64.38
N ASN A 49 -176.25 -138.80 65.48
CA ASN A 49 -176.99 -138.67 66.76
C ASN A 49 -176.19 -137.70 67.67
N VAL A 50 -176.71 -136.63 68.31
CA VAL A 50 -177.94 -135.82 68.11
C VAL A 50 -177.59 -134.34 68.43
N GLU A 51 -177.67 -133.47 67.43
CA GLU A 51 -178.20 -132.08 67.46
C GLU A 51 -177.89 -131.09 68.61
N LYS A 52 -176.85 -131.23 69.45
CA LYS A 52 -176.57 -130.21 70.50
C LYS A 52 -175.15 -129.63 70.64
N HIS A 53 -174.09 -130.29 70.16
CA HIS A 53 -172.70 -129.78 70.31
C HIS A 53 -172.18 -128.93 69.15
N PHE A 54 -172.95 -128.72 68.07
CA PHE A 54 -172.43 -128.11 66.84
C PHE A 54 -172.16 -126.60 66.97
N PHE A 55 -173.01 -125.84 67.67
CA PHE A 55 -172.92 -124.37 67.71
C PHE A 55 -171.82 -123.81 68.62
N GLU A 56 -171.58 -124.40 69.81
CA GLU A 56 -170.58 -123.88 70.77
C GLU A 56 -169.12 -124.05 70.32
N SER A 57 -168.87 -124.87 69.29
CA SER A 57 -167.52 -125.18 68.81
C SER A 57 -167.00 -124.15 67.81
N GLU A 58 -167.86 -123.66 66.90
CA GLU A 58 -167.44 -122.71 65.87
C GLU A 58 -167.18 -121.31 66.42
N GLU A 59 -168.02 -120.83 67.36
CA GLU A 59 -167.87 -119.49 67.97
C GLU A 59 -166.50 -119.31 68.64
N LYS A 60 -166.05 -120.30 69.42
CA LYS A 60 -164.70 -120.32 70.04
C LYS A 60 -163.59 -120.31 69.00
N ARG A 61 -163.80 -120.93 67.84
CA ARG A 61 -162.82 -120.97 66.74
C ARG A 61 -162.67 -119.62 66.04
N TYR A 62 -163.76 -118.89 65.85
CA TYR A 62 -163.71 -117.53 65.30
C TYR A 62 -163.11 -116.53 66.29
N LEU A 63 -163.45 -116.59 67.58
CA LEU A 63 -162.85 -115.72 68.62
C LEU A 63 -161.33 -115.93 68.76
N ALA A 64 -160.85 -117.18 68.67
CA ALA A 64 -159.41 -117.45 68.64
C ALA A 64 -158.74 -116.82 67.41
N ARG A 65 -159.37 -116.92 66.23
CA ARG A 65 -158.83 -116.38 64.98
C ARG A 65 -158.83 -114.84 64.91
N ILE A 66 -159.72 -114.17 65.64
CA ILE A 66 -159.70 -112.70 65.76
C ILE A 66 -158.45 -112.26 66.53
N ARG A 67 -158.15 -112.88 67.69
CA ARG A 67 -156.94 -112.55 68.46
C ARG A 67 -155.64 -112.77 67.68
N GLU A 68 -155.53 -113.87 66.93
CA GLU A 68 -154.37 -114.12 66.06
C GLU A 68 -154.13 -113.01 65.01
N LEU A 69 -155.18 -112.28 64.61
CA LEU A 69 -155.10 -111.16 63.66
C LEU A 69 -154.88 -109.81 64.36
N GLU A 70 -155.36 -109.64 65.58
CA GLU A 70 -155.09 -108.46 66.43
C GLU A 70 -153.61 -108.43 66.86
N ASP A 71 -153.07 -109.54 67.39
CA ASP A 71 -151.66 -109.67 67.77
C ASP A 71 -150.71 -109.43 66.56
N ALA A 72 -151.11 -109.90 65.38
CA ALA A 72 -150.34 -109.70 64.14
C ALA A 72 -150.32 -108.23 63.68
N LEU A 73 -151.45 -107.52 63.82
CA LEU A 73 -151.57 -106.11 63.41
C LEU A 73 -150.76 -105.17 64.31
N ASP A 74 -150.74 -105.40 65.62
CA ASP A 74 -149.92 -104.61 66.53
C ASP A 74 -148.42 -104.92 66.40
N GLY A 75 -148.06 -106.16 66.04
CA GLY A 75 -146.69 -106.49 65.63
C GLY A 75 -146.22 -105.73 64.38
N GLU A 76 -147.07 -105.59 63.36
CA GLU A 76 -146.75 -104.81 62.14
C GLU A 76 -146.59 -103.31 62.44
N ARG A 77 -147.46 -102.75 63.30
CA ARG A 77 -147.38 -101.34 63.76
C ARG A 77 -146.06 -101.03 64.44
N ASP A 78 -145.60 -101.90 65.36
CA ASP A 78 -144.38 -101.64 66.14
C ASP A 78 -143.10 -101.73 65.29
N VAL A 79 -143.08 -102.61 64.27
CA VAL A 79 -141.99 -102.65 63.27
C VAL A 79 -141.96 -101.37 62.44
N ARG A 80 -143.12 -100.91 61.95
CA ARG A 80 -143.22 -99.67 61.15
C ARG A 80 -142.71 -98.44 61.90
N LEU A 81 -143.07 -98.30 63.18
CA LEU A 81 -142.68 -97.16 64.01
C LEU A 81 -141.16 -97.09 64.26
N ARG A 82 -140.47 -98.24 64.25
CA ARG A 82 -139.00 -98.31 64.30
C ARG A 82 -138.38 -97.90 62.96
N PHE A 83 -138.96 -98.31 61.84
CA PHE A 83 -138.49 -97.99 60.49
C PHE A 83 -138.61 -96.50 60.18
N GLU A 84 -139.74 -95.87 60.55
CA GLU A 84 -139.96 -94.43 60.39
C GLU A 84 -138.93 -93.59 61.19
N LYS A 85 -138.52 -94.04 62.39
CA LYS A 85 -137.42 -93.42 63.16
C LYS A 85 -136.06 -93.54 62.47
N GLN A 86 -135.69 -94.73 61.99
CA GLN A 86 -134.42 -94.90 61.25
C GLN A 86 -134.38 -94.05 59.98
N SER A 87 -135.51 -93.92 59.26
CA SER A 87 -135.60 -93.06 58.08
C SER A 87 -135.37 -91.58 58.40
N ALA A 88 -135.91 -91.08 59.53
CA ALA A 88 -135.69 -89.70 59.96
C ALA A 88 -134.23 -89.44 60.36
N GLU A 89 -133.60 -90.37 61.09
CA GLU A 89 -132.22 -90.24 61.54
C GLU A 89 -131.21 -90.30 60.37
N LEU A 90 -131.46 -91.15 59.37
CA LEU A 90 -130.69 -91.17 58.12
C LEU A 90 -130.85 -89.88 57.29
N THR A 91 -132.03 -89.25 57.31
CA THR A 91 -132.27 -87.97 56.62
C THR A 91 -131.46 -86.85 57.24
N PHE A 92 -131.45 -86.74 58.57
CA PHE A 92 -130.64 -85.74 59.28
C PHE A 92 -129.12 -85.93 59.08
N GLN A 93 -128.65 -87.18 58.94
CA GLN A 93 -127.26 -87.45 58.59
C GLN A 93 -126.92 -87.07 57.15
N LEU A 94 -127.87 -87.18 56.21
CA LEU A 94 -127.71 -86.68 54.84
C LEU A 94 -127.59 -85.15 54.81
N ASP A 95 -128.48 -84.43 55.48
CA ASP A 95 -128.45 -82.97 55.55
C ASP A 95 -127.11 -82.45 56.12
N GLN A 96 -126.62 -83.03 57.22
CA GLN A 96 -125.30 -82.66 57.78
C GLN A 96 -124.11 -82.97 56.87
N LEU A 97 -124.20 -83.98 56.00
CA LEU A 97 -123.17 -84.26 54.99
C LEU A 97 -123.27 -83.30 53.81
N GLN A 98 -124.47 -82.80 53.50
CA GLN A 98 -124.72 -81.85 52.43
C GLN A 98 -124.24 -80.44 52.80
N ASP A 99 -124.54 -79.95 54.00
CA ASP A 99 -124.01 -78.68 54.54
C ASP A 99 -122.47 -78.64 54.48
N ARG A 100 -121.81 -79.74 54.91
CA ARG A 100 -120.35 -79.88 54.87
C ARG A 100 -119.79 -79.92 53.46
N LEU A 101 -120.55 -80.41 52.48
CA LEU A 101 -120.16 -80.40 51.07
C LEU A 101 -120.26 -79.00 50.48
N GLU A 102 -121.24 -78.20 50.90
CA GLU A 102 -121.36 -76.79 50.50
C GLU A 102 -120.24 -75.92 51.12
N GLU A 103 -119.88 -76.11 52.40
CA GLU A 103 -118.70 -75.46 52.99
C GLU A 103 -117.38 -75.86 52.29
N ALA A 104 -117.21 -77.15 51.98
CA ALA A 104 -116.02 -77.66 51.30
C ALA A 104 -115.90 -77.17 49.84
N THR A 105 -117.02 -77.03 49.11
CA THR A 105 -117.01 -76.49 47.75
C THR A 105 -116.83 -74.97 47.74
N GLY A 106 -117.44 -74.25 48.68
CA GLY A 106 -117.23 -72.81 48.89
C GLY A 106 -115.75 -72.48 49.15
N THR A 107 -115.12 -73.15 50.12
CA THR A 107 -113.69 -72.97 50.43
C THR A 107 -112.76 -73.36 49.28
N SER A 108 -113.09 -74.43 48.52
CA SER A 108 -112.36 -74.80 47.31
C SER A 108 -112.40 -73.71 46.23
N SER A 109 -113.56 -73.08 46.01
CA SER A 109 -113.70 -72.00 45.02
C SER A 109 -112.85 -70.77 45.35
N ALA A 110 -112.82 -70.35 46.63
CA ALA A 110 -112.00 -69.24 47.09
C ALA A 110 -110.49 -69.50 46.89
N GLN A 111 -110.05 -70.74 47.13
CA GLN A 111 -108.66 -71.14 46.92
C GLN A 111 -108.26 -71.12 45.43
N LEU A 112 -109.16 -71.50 44.53
CA LEU A 112 -108.94 -71.42 43.08
C LEU A 112 -108.77 -69.97 42.59
N ASP A 113 -109.58 -69.03 43.09
CA ASP A 113 -109.46 -67.62 42.70
C ASP A 113 -108.24 -66.91 43.32
N ILE A 114 -107.78 -67.35 44.51
CA ILE A 114 -106.49 -66.93 45.07
C ILE A 114 -105.34 -67.43 44.18
N ASN A 115 -105.39 -68.69 43.71
CA ASN A 115 -104.36 -69.24 42.82
C ASN A 115 -104.35 -68.53 41.45
N ARG A 116 -105.51 -68.28 40.84
CA ARG A 116 -105.62 -67.50 39.59
C ARG A 116 -105.01 -66.10 39.72
N LYS A 117 -105.21 -65.41 40.84
CA LYS A 117 -104.59 -64.10 41.12
C LYS A 117 -103.07 -64.22 41.18
N ARG A 118 -102.54 -65.19 41.94
CA ARG A 118 -101.10 -65.49 42.02
C ARG A 118 -100.49 -65.82 40.66
N GLU A 119 -101.15 -66.61 39.83
CA GLU A 119 -100.71 -66.89 38.45
C GLU A 119 -100.68 -65.63 37.58
N SER A 120 -101.67 -64.73 37.73
CA SER A 120 -101.70 -63.43 37.03
C SER A 120 -100.62 -62.45 37.51
N GLU A 121 -100.17 -62.56 38.76
CA GLU A 121 -99.09 -61.78 39.34
C GLU A 121 -97.72 -62.34 38.91
N ILE A 122 -97.53 -63.66 38.97
CA ILE A 122 -96.31 -64.36 38.51
C ILE A 122 -96.07 -64.11 37.02
N THR A 123 -97.11 -64.12 36.19
CA THR A 123 -96.98 -63.85 34.74
C THR A 123 -96.65 -62.39 34.43
N LYS A 124 -97.16 -61.42 35.21
CA LYS A 124 -96.72 -60.01 35.13
C LYS A 124 -95.26 -59.86 35.55
N LEU A 125 -94.90 -60.34 36.74
CA LEU A 125 -93.54 -60.23 37.27
C LEU A 125 -92.48 -60.88 36.37
N ARG A 126 -92.81 -61.99 35.68
CA ARG A 126 -91.92 -62.56 34.64
C ARG A 126 -91.74 -61.62 33.46
N LYS A 127 -92.81 -61.03 32.93
CA LYS A 127 -92.74 -60.09 31.81
C LYS A 127 -91.99 -58.80 32.18
N ASP A 128 -92.18 -58.31 33.40
CA ASP A 128 -91.48 -57.13 33.92
C ASP A 128 -89.99 -57.43 34.12
N LEU A 129 -89.62 -58.64 34.55
CA LEU A 129 -88.24 -59.13 34.62
C LEU A 129 -87.60 -59.28 33.23
N GLU A 130 -88.32 -59.84 32.25
CA GLU A 130 -87.87 -59.95 30.86
C GLU A 130 -87.61 -58.56 30.24
N LEU A 131 -88.51 -57.59 30.48
CA LEU A 131 -88.33 -56.21 30.04
C LEU A 131 -87.14 -55.52 30.73
N ALA A 132 -86.96 -55.73 32.03
CA ALA A 132 -85.80 -55.19 32.76
C ALA A 132 -84.48 -55.79 32.25
N ASN A 133 -84.42 -57.11 32.04
CA ASN A 133 -83.23 -57.77 31.49
C ASN A 133 -82.89 -57.25 30.08
N ALA A 134 -83.89 -57.11 29.19
CA ALA A 134 -83.67 -56.55 27.86
C ALA A 134 -83.15 -55.10 27.90
N GLN A 135 -83.60 -54.29 28.87
CA GLN A 135 -83.06 -52.94 29.09
C GLN A 135 -81.61 -52.98 29.61
N PHE A 136 -81.28 -53.88 30.54
CA PHE A 136 -79.92 -54.05 31.03
C PHE A 136 -78.95 -54.55 29.94
N GLU A 137 -79.34 -55.54 29.13
CA GLU A 137 -78.55 -56.03 28.00
C GLU A 137 -78.31 -54.93 26.95
N SER A 138 -79.33 -54.12 26.64
CA SER A 138 -79.19 -52.97 25.74
C SER A 138 -78.28 -51.88 26.32
N ALA A 139 -78.35 -51.62 27.62
CA ALA A 139 -77.49 -50.65 28.30
C ALA A 139 -76.03 -51.14 28.36
N GLU A 140 -75.80 -52.41 28.70
CA GLU A 140 -74.47 -53.01 28.74
C GLU A 140 -73.86 -53.03 27.33
N SER A 141 -74.62 -53.42 26.30
CA SER A 141 -74.18 -53.36 24.90
C SER A 141 -73.77 -51.94 24.49
N SER A 142 -74.56 -50.92 24.83
CA SER A 142 -74.18 -49.51 24.56
C SER A 142 -72.93 -49.08 25.33
N MET A 143 -72.71 -49.55 26.56
CA MET A 143 -71.52 -49.19 27.36
C MET A 143 -70.27 -49.90 26.87
N ARG A 144 -70.35 -51.21 26.58
CA ARG A 144 -69.28 -51.99 25.93
C ARG A 144 -68.85 -51.34 24.62
N LYS A 145 -69.81 -50.90 23.78
CA LYS A 145 -69.48 -50.20 22.54
C LYS A 145 -68.73 -48.89 22.80
N ARG A 146 -69.24 -48.00 23.66
CA ARG A 146 -68.57 -46.71 23.98
C ARG A 146 -67.16 -46.92 24.55
N HIS A 147 -66.95 -47.95 25.37
CA HIS A 147 -65.62 -48.29 25.87
C HIS A 147 -64.70 -48.83 24.78
N GLN A 148 -65.21 -49.64 23.84
CA GLN A 148 -64.42 -50.10 22.70
C GLN A 148 -64.05 -48.94 21.75
N ASP A 149 -65.00 -48.06 21.44
CA ASP A 149 -64.78 -46.88 20.61
C ASP A 149 -63.71 -45.97 21.25
N ALA A 150 -63.80 -45.68 22.56
CA ALA A 150 -62.81 -44.89 23.29
C ALA A 150 -61.44 -45.58 23.44
N LEU A 151 -61.38 -46.91 23.50
CA LEU A 151 -60.12 -47.66 23.48
C LEU A 151 -59.45 -47.60 22.11
N ASN A 152 -60.22 -47.58 21.02
CA ASN A 152 -59.70 -47.40 19.66
C ASN A 152 -59.13 -45.98 19.49
N ASP A 153 -59.88 -44.93 19.90
CA ASP A 153 -59.42 -43.54 19.86
C ASP A 153 -58.09 -43.34 20.61
N LEU A 154 -57.92 -44.00 21.76
CA LEU A 154 -56.67 -43.95 22.54
C LEU A 154 -55.53 -44.74 21.86
N ALA A 155 -55.82 -45.84 21.16
CA ALA A 155 -54.83 -46.59 20.40
C ALA A 155 -54.32 -45.78 19.18
N ASP A 156 -55.21 -45.12 18.45
CA ASP A 156 -54.85 -44.26 17.31
C ASP A 156 -54.06 -43.03 17.76
N GLN A 157 -54.40 -42.43 18.92
CA GLN A 157 -53.59 -41.37 19.53
C GLN A 157 -52.18 -41.84 19.92
N LEU A 158 -52.05 -43.06 20.47
CA LEU A 158 -50.74 -43.64 20.81
C LEU A 158 -49.88 -43.92 19.58
N ASP A 159 -50.46 -44.45 18.50
CA ASP A 159 -49.75 -44.68 17.23
C ASP A 159 -49.35 -43.35 16.56
N PHE A 160 -50.23 -42.34 16.55
CA PHE A 160 -49.89 -40.99 16.08
C PHE A 160 -48.72 -40.39 16.87
N MET A 161 -48.75 -40.44 18.19
CA MET A 161 -47.67 -39.93 19.05
C MET A 161 -46.36 -40.72 18.89
N SER A 162 -46.44 -42.03 18.69
CA SER A 162 -45.29 -42.89 18.36
C SER A 162 -44.65 -42.49 17.03
N LYS A 163 -45.45 -42.27 15.99
CA LYS A 163 -45.01 -41.81 14.66
C LYS A 163 -44.44 -40.40 14.70
N ALA A 164 -45.02 -39.49 15.49
CA ALA A 164 -44.52 -38.13 15.68
C ALA A 164 -43.14 -38.14 16.38
N LYS A 165 -43.01 -38.90 17.48
CA LYS A 165 -41.72 -39.11 18.17
C LYS A 165 -40.65 -39.64 17.20
N GLY A 166 -40.97 -40.65 16.39
CA GLY A 166 -40.06 -41.24 15.41
C GLY A 166 -39.64 -40.33 14.24
N ARG A 167 -40.29 -39.16 14.06
CA ARG A 167 -39.81 -38.08 13.17
C ARG A 167 -38.81 -37.18 13.89
N VAL A 168 -39.17 -36.69 15.08
CA VAL A 168 -38.32 -35.82 15.91
C VAL A 168 -36.99 -36.51 16.28
N GLU A 169 -36.98 -37.82 16.52
CA GLU A 169 -35.75 -38.57 16.77
C GLU A 169 -34.82 -38.65 15.53
N LYS A 170 -35.39 -38.63 14.31
CA LYS A 170 -34.61 -38.56 13.06
C LYS A 170 -34.09 -37.17 12.78
N GLU A 171 -34.93 -36.15 12.91
CA GLU A 171 -34.56 -34.73 12.78
C GLU A 171 -33.42 -34.39 13.73
N LYS A 172 -33.51 -34.83 15.00
CA LYS A 172 -32.43 -34.72 15.99
C LYS A 172 -31.14 -35.41 15.54
N SER A 173 -31.22 -36.60 14.94
CA SER A 173 -30.02 -37.31 14.47
C SER A 173 -29.36 -36.64 13.26
N GLN A 174 -30.15 -36.00 12.38
CA GLN A 174 -29.62 -35.24 11.25
C GLN A 174 -28.93 -33.95 11.72
N LEU A 175 -29.55 -33.21 12.65
CA LEU A 175 -28.95 -32.00 13.23
C LEU A 175 -27.63 -32.28 13.96
N LEU A 176 -27.48 -33.45 14.60
CA LEU A 176 -26.21 -33.85 15.23
C LEU A 176 -25.10 -34.09 14.18
N ILE A 177 -25.43 -34.73 13.05
CA ILE A 177 -24.47 -34.93 11.95
C ILE A 177 -24.07 -33.59 11.32
N GLU A 178 -25.01 -32.66 11.17
CA GLU A 178 -24.74 -31.31 10.64
C GLU A 178 -23.83 -30.51 11.58
N ILE A 179 -24.02 -30.63 12.90
CA ILE A 179 -23.12 -30.03 13.91
C ILE A 179 -21.70 -30.62 13.82
N ASP A 180 -21.54 -31.93 13.68
CA ASP A 180 -20.23 -32.57 13.56
C ASP A 180 -19.50 -32.12 12.28
N VAL A 181 -20.21 -32.00 11.14
CA VAL A 181 -19.65 -31.48 9.88
C VAL A 181 -19.18 -30.03 10.05
N LEU A 182 -20.03 -29.15 10.61
CA LEU A 182 -19.69 -27.74 10.84
C LEU A 182 -18.49 -27.57 11.80
N GLN A 183 -18.30 -28.47 12.76
CA GLN A 183 -17.09 -28.51 13.58
C GLN A 183 -15.84 -28.84 12.74
N THR A 184 -15.91 -29.85 11.87
CA THR A 184 -14.77 -30.20 10.99
C THR A 184 -14.40 -29.10 10.00
N ASP A 185 -15.38 -28.38 9.44
CA ASP A 185 -15.13 -27.22 8.57
C ASP A 185 -14.50 -26.05 9.32
N ASN A 186 -14.97 -25.76 10.55
CA ASN A 186 -14.37 -24.74 11.40
C ASN A 186 -12.90 -25.07 11.76
N ASP A 187 -12.61 -26.33 12.05
CA ASP A 187 -11.24 -26.84 12.30
C ASP A 187 -10.33 -26.76 11.06
N ALA A 188 -10.89 -26.87 9.85
CA ALA A 188 -10.17 -26.69 8.59
C ALA A 188 -9.90 -25.20 8.32
N LEU A 189 -10.89 -24.34 8.54
CA LEU A 189 -10.76 -22.88 8.43
C LEU A 189 -9.73 -22.31 9.42
N GLY A 190 -9.68 -22.81 10.66
CA GLY A 190 -8.67 -22.43 11.64
C GLY A 190 -7.23 -22.72 11.17
N LYS A 191 -7.00 -23.87 10.52
CA LYS A 191 -5.70 -24.24 9.93
C LYS A 191 -5.36 -23.38 8.71
N ALA A 192 -6.34 -23.08 7.86
CA ALA A 192 -6.16 -22.19 6.71
C ALA A 192 -5.81 -20.75 7.15
N LYS A 193 -6.47 -20.24 8.20
CA LYS A 193 -6.19 -18.94 8.80
C LYS A 193 -4.75 -18.85 9.31
N ALA A 194 -4.30 -19.80 10.13
CA ALA A 194 -2.92 -19.80 10.66
C ALA A 194 -1.84 -19.84 9.55
N HIS A 195 -2.11 -20.53 8.43
CA HIS A 195 -1.22 -20.53 7.28
C HIS A 195 -1.20 -19.18 6.53
N ALA A 196 -2.36 -18.50 6.44
CA ALA A 196 -2.45 -17.16 5.86
C ALA A 196 -1.72 -16.12 6.72
N GLU A 197 -1.89 -16.15 8.05
CA GLU A 197 -1.20 -15.27 9.01
C GLU A 197 0.33 -15.38 8.88
N SER A 198 0.88 -16.60 8.92
CA SER A 198 2.31 -16.82 8.71
C SER A 198 2.84 -16.34 7.35
N LYS A 199 1.98 -16.29 6.31
CA LYS A 199 2.32 -15.75 4.99
C LYS A 199 2.26 -14.21 4.96
N VAL A 200 1.40 -13.60 5.76
CA VAL A 200 1.38 -12.13 5.98
C VAL A 200 2.65 -11.69 6.68
N ASP A 201 3.05 -12.33 7.79
CA ASP A 201 4.29 -12.02 8.52
C ASP A 201 5.53 -11.97 7.61
N ALA A 202 5.63 -12.95 6.70
CA ALA A 202 6.73 -13.04 5.73
C ALA A 202 6.71 -11.90 4.70
N LEU A 203 5.52 -11.45 4.28
CA LEU A 203 5.35 -10.32 3.38
C LEU A 203 5.60 -8.98 4.08
N GLU A 204 5.19 -8.81 5.34
CA GLU A 204 5.50 -7.63 6.14
C GLU A 204 7.01 -7.50 6.42
N GLY A 205 7.69 -8.62 6.72
CA GLY A 205 9.15 -8.67 6.84
C GLY A 205 9.88 -8.28 5.55
N SER A 206 9.29 -8.56 4.38
CA SER A 206 9.80 -8.10 3.08
C SER A 206 9.53 -6.59 2.86
N LEU A 207 8.30 -6.14 3.15
CA LEU A 207 7.87 -4.76 3.05
C LEU A 207 8.71 -3.82 3.94
N ALA A 208 9.09 -4.27 5.14
CA ALA A 208 9.95 -3.53 6.06
C ALA A 208 11.35 -3.29 5.49
N ARG A 209 11.95 -4.28 4.82
CA ARG A 209 13.25 -4.14 4.14
C ARG A 209 13.17 -3.16 2.97
N LEU A 210 12.12 -3.27 2.15
CA LEU A 210 11.89 -2.36 1.03
C LEU A 210 11.65 -0.91 1.51
N LYS A 211 10.90 -0.70 2.59
CA LYS A 211 10.72 0.62 3.22
C LYS A 211 12.05 1.21 3.69
N ALA A 212 12.88 0.43 4.39
CA ALA A 212 14.20 0.88 4.82
C ALA A 212 15.12 1.27 3.64
N GLN A 213 15.09 0.50 2.55
CA GLN A 213 15.82 0.80 1.33
C GLN A 213 15.32 2.07 0.62
N VAL A 214 14.00 2.31 0.62
CA VAL A 214 13.40 3.53 0.06
C VAL A 214 13.72 4.77 0.90
N ASP A 215 13.70 4.67 2.23
CA ASP A 215 14.06 5.78 3.10
C ASP A 215 15.58 6.11 3.01
N ASP A 216 16.45 5.12 2.81
CA ASP A 216 17.88 5.36 2.56
C ASP A 216 18.14 6.02 1.20
N LEU A 217 17.52 5.51 0.12
CA LEU A 217 17.55 6.17 -1.20
C LEU A 217 16.98 7.60 -1.15
N THR A 218 15.98 7.85 -0.30
CA THR A 218 15.42 9.19 -0.08
C THR A 218 16.41 10.11 0.63
N ARG A 219 17.21 9.60 1.59
CA ARG A 219 18.32 10.36 2.19
C ARG A 219 19.39 10.70 1.15
N GLN A 220 19.87 9.70 0.41
CA GLN A 220 20.86 9.89 -0.65
C GLN A 220 20.39 10.93 -1.70
N LEU A 221 19.11 10.91 -2.09
CA LEU A 221 18.51 11.90 -2.99
C LEU A 221 18.50 13.32 -2.38
N ASN A 222 18.18 13.45 -1.09
CA ASN A 222 18.18 14.74 -0.40
C ASN A 222 19.60 15.29 -0.23
N ASP A 223 20.57 14.44 0.10
CA ASP A 223 21.99 14.84 0.22
C ASP A 223 22.57 15.24 -1.14
N ALA A 224 22.21 14.53 -2.22
CA ALA A 224 22.56 14.93 -3.59
C ALA A 224 21.91 16.27 -4.01
N ASN A 225 20.66 16.52 -3.62
CA ASN A 225 20.00 17.82 -3.86
C ASN A 225 20.65 18.95 -3.03
N ASN A 226 21.04 18.68 -1.78
CA ASN A 226 21.76 19.63 -0.93
C ASN A 226 23.16 19.95 -1.49
N ALA A 227 23.88 18.94 -1.98
CA ALA A 227 25.16 19.11 -2.66
C ALA A 227 25.01 19.92 -3.97
N LYS A 228 23.99 19.61 -4.78
CA LYS A 228 23.64 20.39 -5.97
C LYS A 228 23.34 21.86 -5.64
N ALA A 229 22.57 22.13 -4.58
CA ALA A 229 22.26 23.50 -4.16
C ALA A 229 23.53 24.27 -3.78
N ARG A 230 24.43 23.65 -3.01
CA ARG A 230 25.75 24.23 -2.68
C ARG A 230 26.59 24.51 -3.92
N LEU A 231 26.75 23.54 -4.81
CA LEU A 231 27.50 23.70 -6.06
C LEU A 231 26.88 24.75 -7.01
N THR A 232 25.57 24.99 -6.91
CA THR A 232 24.88 26.07 -7.66
C THR A 232 25.19 27.43 -7.04
N GLN A 233 25.20 27.54 -5.72
CA GLN A 233 25.62 28.76 -5.01
C GLN A 233 27.10 29.07 -5.25
N GLU A 234 27.99 28.09 -5.12
CA GLU A 234 29.42 28.25 -5.38
C GLU A 234 29.69 28.62 -6.85
N ASN A 235 28.89 28.14 -7.82
CA ASN A 235 28.95 28.63 -9.20
C ASN A 235 28.52 30.10 -9.34
N PHE A 236 27.49 30.54 -8.63
CA PHE A 236 27.04 31.93 -8.64
C PHE A 236 28.09 32.86 -8.02
N ASP A 237 28.65 32.47 -6.88
CA ASP A 237 29.68 33.23 -6.17
C ASP A 237 30.98 33.30 -7.02
N LEU A 238 31.36 32.21 -7.70
CA LEU A 238 32.46 32.20 -8.66
C LEU A 238 32.18 33.04 -9.92
N GLN A 239 30.94 33.05 -10.43
CA GLN A 239 30.57 33.96 -11.53
C GLN A 239 30.67 35.43 -11.11
N HIS A 240 30.32 35.76 -9.87
CA HIS A 240 30.50 37.11 -9.34
C HIS A 240 31.99 37.49 -9.24
N GLN A 241 32.84 36.59 -8.72
CA GLN A 241 34.30 36.79 -8.69
C GLN A 241 34.90 36.94 -10.10
N VAL A 242 34.43 36.19 -11.10
CA VAL A 242 34.85 36.36 -12.49
C VAL A 242 34.45 37.73 -13.03
N GLN A 243 33.23 38.22 -12.76
CA GLN A 243 32.82 39.57 -13.16
C GLN A 243 33.64 40.68 -12.46
N GLU A 244 33.96 40.51 -11.17
CA GLU A 244 34.85 41.42 -10.44
C GLU A 244 36.25 41.44 -11.06
N LEU A 245 36.84 40.27 -11.34
CA LEU A 245 38.15 40.12 -11.97
C LEU A 245 38.19 40.67 -13.40
N ASP A 246 37.13 40.47 -14.20
CA ASP A 246 37.01 41.07 -15.53
C ASP A 246 36.89 42.61 -15.46
N SER A 247 36.16 43.13 -14.46
CA SER A 247 36.09 44.58 -14.23
C SER A 247 37.46 45.16 -13.82
N ALA A 248 38.22 44.43 -12.99
CA ALA A 248 39.57 44.79 -12.58
C ALA A 248 40.56 44.70 -13.75
N ASN A 249 40.46 43.65 -14.59
CA ASN A 249 41.24 43.51 -15.83
C ASN A 249 40.94 44.64 -16.83
N ALA A 250 39.67 45.04 -16.99
CA ALA A 250 39.30 46.18 -17.82
C ALA A 250 39.85 47.52 -17.26
N GLY A 251 39.91 47.67 -15.93
CA GLY A 251 40.59 48.77 -15.26
C GLY A 251 42.11 48.79 -15.51
N LEU A 252 42.77 47.65 -15.31
CA LEU A 252 44.20 47.47 -15.56
C LEU A 252 44.57 47.64 -17.04
N ALA A 253 43.71 47.22 -17.97
CA ALA A 253 43.90 47.45 -19.41
C ALA A 253 43.84 48.94 -19.76
N LYS A 254 42.91 49.72 -19.16
CA LYS A 254 42.88 51.18 -19.30
C LYS A 254 44.11 51.84 -18.70
N ALA A 255 44.51 51.45 -17.49
CA ALA A 255 45.70 51.98 -16.82
C ALA A 255 46.97 51.69 -17.65
N LYS A 256 47.12 50.46 -18.16
CA LYS A 256 48.18 50.07 -19.10
C LYS A 256 48.16 50.92 -20.35
N SER A 257 47.00 51.20 -20.95
CA SER A 257 46.88 52.06 -22.13
C SER A 257 47.28 53.51 -21.85
N GLN A 258 47.00 54.05 -20.65
CA GLN A 258 47.45 55.39 -20.25
C GLN A 258 48.96 55.43 -20.02
N LEU A 259 49.52 54.43 -19.33
CA LEU A 259 50.97 54.30 -19.13
C LEU A 259 51.73 54.10 -20.45
N GLN A 260 51.14 53.37 -21.40
CA GLN A 260 51.67 53.20 -22.76
C GLN A 260 51.75 54.54 -23.50
N LEU A 261 50.67 55.35 -23.47
CA LEU A 261 50.66 56.70 -24.05
C LEU A 261 51.69 57.62 -23.38
N GLN A 262 51.77 57.62 -22.05
CA GLN A 262 52.78 58.40 -21.31
C GLN A 262 54.21 57.96 -21.66
N LEU A 263 54.46 56.65 -21.82
CA LEU A 263 55.76 56.12 -22.25
C LEU A 263 56.11 56.57 -23.67
N ASP A 264 55.15 56.58 -24.59
CA ASP A 264 55.39 56.94 -25.99
C ASP A 264 55.53 58.46 -26.18
N ASP A 265 54.87 59.29 -25.36
CA ASP A 265 55.13 60.73 -25.29
C ASP A 265 56.48 61.06 -24.60
N LEU A 266 56.88 60.30 -23.57
CA LEU A 266 58.22 60.42 -22.99
C LEU A 266 59.33 60.03 -23.99
N LYS A 267 59.12 59.03 -24.84
CA LYS A 267 60.04 58.70 -25.95
C LYS A 267 60.15 59.84 -26.95
N ARG A 268 59.02 60.44 -27.37
CA ARG A 268 59.03 61.60 -28.28
C ARG A 268 59.83 62.76 -27.70
N ASN A 269 59.61 63.08 -26.43
CA ASN A 269 60.38 64.11 -25.72
C ASN A 269 61.88 63.77 -25.68
N LEU A 270 62.25 62.50 -25.43
CA LEU A 270 63.64 62.04 -25.43
C LEU A 270 64.29 62.11 -26.82
N ASP A 271 63.56 61.74 -27.88
CA ASP A 271 64.01 61.83 -29.27
C ASP A 271 64.20 63.29 -29.70
N ASP A 272 63.29 64.19 -29.32
CA ASP A 272 63.40 65.62 -29.61
C ASP A 272 64.49 66.32 -28.77
N GLU A 273 64.71 65.93 -27.50
CA GLU A 273 65.91 66.32 -26.78
C GLU A 273 67.19 65.75 -27.42
N SER A 274 67.16 64.53 -27.97
CA SER A 274 68.30 63.92 -28.65
C SER A 274 68.66 64.69 -29.92
N ARG A 275 67.65 65.08 -30.71
CA ARG A 275 67.79 65.99 -31.85
C ARG A 275 68.28 67.37 -31.45
N GLN A 276 67.77 67.94 -30.34
CA GLN A 276 68.28 69.20 -29.80
C GLN A 276 69.75 69.09 -29.35
N ARG A 277 70.14 67.99 -28.68
CA ARG A 277 71.54 67.70 -28.35
C ARG A 277 72.41 67.58 -29.59
N GLN A 278 71.97 66.87 -30.64
CA GLN A 278 72.70 66.81 -31.91
C GLN A 278 72.82 68.18 -32.59
N ASN A 279 71.75 68.97 -32.65
CA ASN A 279 71.78 70.32 -33.22
C ASN A 279 72.70 71.26 -32.43
N LEU A 280 72.68 71.19 -31.09
CA LEU A 280 73.59 71.93 -30.22
C LEU A 280 75.04 71.46 -30.36
N GLN A 281 75.28 70.16 -30.58
CA GLN A 281 76.61 69.61 -30.83
C GLN A 281 77.16 70.01 -32.21
N VAL A 282 76.31 70.10 -33.24
CA VAL A 282 76.68 70.66 -34.55
C VAL A 282 76.97 72.16 -34.43
N GLN A 283 76.16 72.92 -33.69
CA GLN A 283 76.42 74.33 -33.41
C GLN A 283 77.71 74.53 -32.59
N LEU A 284 77.99 73.67 -31.61
CA LEU A 284 79.21 73.73 -30.81
C LEU A 284 80.43 73.36 -31.65
N SER A 285 80.33 72.38 -32.55
CA SER A 285 81.37 72.07 -33.54
C SER A 285 81.60 73.21 -34.54
N ALA A 286 80.55 73.96 -34.91
CA ALA A 286 80.67 75.15 -35.73
C ALA A 286 81.36 76.29 -34.96
N LEU A 287 80.95 76.56 -33.72
CA LEU A 287 81.62 77.54 -32.85
C LEU A 287 83.07 77.16 -32.53
N GLN A 288 83.41 75.87 -32.44
CA GLN A 288 84.80 75.42 -32.34
C GLN A 288 85.57 75.72 -33.62
N SER A 289 85.00 75.41 -34.80
CA SER A 289 85.64 75.80 -36.07
C SER A 289 85.79 77.32 -36.21
N ASP A 290 84.82 78.12 -35.76
CA ASP A 290 84.92 79.59 -35.77
C ASP A 290 85.93 80.12 -34.75
N TYR A 291 86.06 79.47 -33.58
CA TYR A 291 87.09 79.75 -32.58
C TYR A 291 88.50 79.40 -33.09
N ASP A 292 88.67 78.26 -33.77
CA ASP A 292 89.93 77.85 -34.38
C ASP A 292 90.29 78.76 -35.56
N ASN A 293 89.31 79.16 -36.39
CA ASN A 293 89.46 80.18 -37.42
C ASN A 293 89.83 81.57 -36.85
N LEU A 294 89.36 81.90 -35.63
CA LEU A 294 89.67 83.17 -34.95
C LEU A 294 91.05 83.12 -34.28
N ASN A 295 91.45 81.97 -33.72
CA ASN A 295 92.82 81.73 -33.26
C ASN A 295 93.82 81.80 -34.41
N ALA A 296 93.53 81.18 -35.56
CA ALA A 296 94.39 81.29 -36.75
C ALA A 296 94.60 82.76 -37.16
N ARG A 297 93.56 83.60 -37.12
CA ARG A 297 93.68 85.05 -37.39
C ARG A 297 94.46 85.81 -36.31
N TYR A 298 94.32 85.41 -35.04
CA TYR A 298 95.09 85.99 -33.93
C TYR A 298 96.58 85.60 -34.01
N GLU A 299 96.88 84.39 -34.47
CA GLU A 299 98.25 83.94 -34.77
C GLU A 299 98.81 84.66 -36.01
N GLU A 300 98.05 84.83 -37.09
CA GLU A 300 98.42 85.66 -38.25
C GLU A 300 98.73 87.13 -37.86
N GLU A 301 97.91 87.74 -37.00
CA GLU A 301 98.12 89.12 -36.53
C GLU A 301 99.33 89.23 -35.57
N SER A 302 99.61 88.18 -34.78
CA SER A 302 100.82 88.05 -33.95
C SER A 302 102.08 87.88 -34.80
N GLU A 303 102.05 87.05 -35.85
CA GLU A 303 103.16 86.88 -36.79
C GLU A 303 103.42 88.14 -37.63
N ALA A 304 102.40 88.92 -37.96
CA ALA A 304 102.56 90.21 -38.62
C ALA A 304 103.43 91.18 -37.79
N ALA A 305 103.27 91.19 -36.46
CA ALA A 305 104.12 91.97 -35.55
C ALA A 305 105.56 91.40 -35.45
N SER A 306 105.72 90.08 -35.58
CA SER A 306 107.05 89.42 -35.60
C SER A 306 107.81 89.71 -36.90
N ASN A 307 107.14 89.76 -38.04
CA ASN A 307 107.78 89.86 -39.35
C ASN A 307 108.42 91.23 -39.65
N LEU A 308 108.05 92.30 -38.95
CA LEU A 308 108.83 93.56 -38.95
C LEU A 308 110.26 93.41 -38.39
N ARG A 309 110.54 92.32 -37.65
CA ARG A 309 111.86 92.00 -37.08
C ARG A 309 112.75 91.19 -38.02
N ASN A 310 112.16 90.58 -39.06
CA ASN A 310 112.83 89.63 -39.96
C ASN A 310 113.49 90.27 -41.21
N THR A 311 113.60 91.60 -41.27
CA THR A 311 114.43 92.27 -42.30
C THR A 311 115.94 92.08 -42.08
N LEU A 312 116.36 91.57 -40.92
CA LEU A 312 117.76 91.51 -40.51
C LEU A 312 118.38 90.11 -40.69
N SER A 313 119.01 89.90 -41.86
CA SER A 313 119.85 88.73 -42.20
C SER A 313 119.08 87.44 -42.57
N ARG A 314 118.53 87.29 -43.78
CA ARG A 314 119.24 87.26 -45.10
C ARG A 314 120.35 86.19 -45.24
N VAL A 315 120.52 85.26 -44.28
CA VAL A 315 121.57 84.22 -44.31
C VAL A 315 121.03 82.80 -44.41
N ASN A 316 119.91 82.46 -43.75
CA ASN A 316 119.44 81.06 -43.69
C ASN A 316 118.70 80.56 -44.96
N ALA A 317 118.88 81.23 -46.11
CA ALA A 317 118.28 80.84 -47.39
C ALA A 317 118.85 79.51 -47.94
N GLU A 318 120.06 79.13 -47.53
CA GLU A 318 120.78 77.95 -48.04
C GLU A 318 120.28 76.62 -47.43
N PHE A 319 119.55 76.67 -46.30
CA PHE A 319 119.07 75.46 -45.61
C PHE A 319 117.83 74.82 -46.26
N ALA A 320 117.10 75.55 -47.10
CA ALA A 320 115.80 75.12 -47.64
C ALA A 320 115.87 73.91 -48.58
N ALA A 321 117.01 73.68 -49.24
CA ALA A 321 117.13 72.71 -50.34
C ALA A 321 117.08 71.23 -49.90
N LEU A 322 117.41 70.90 -48.64
CA LEU A 322 117.39 69.51 -48.16
C LEU A 322 116.00 69.02 -47.75
N LYS A 323 115.11 69.90 -47.27
CA LYS A 323 113.85 69.51 -46.63
C LYS A 323 112.90 68.81 -47.61
N THR A 324 112.75 69.39 -48.81
CA THR A 324 111.82 68.95 -49.87
C THR A 324 112.06 67.56 -50.46
N ARG A 325 113.09 66.82 -50.01
CA ARG A 325 113.27 65.40 -50.36
C ARG A 325 112.60 64.44 -49.37
N TYR A 326 112.64 64.73 -48.06
CA TYR A 326 112.05 63.86 -47.03
C TYR A 326 110.53 63.95 -46.97
N ASP A 327 109.97 65.14 -47.21
CA ASP A 327 108.51 65.38 -47.13
C ASP A 327 107.71 64.50 -48.12
N LYS A 328 108.34 63.98 -49.19
CA LYS A 328 107.67 63.12 -50.19
C LYS A 328 107.59 61.64 -49.81
N GLU A 329 108.54 61.09 -49.05
CA GLU A 329 108.49 59.68 -48.64
C GLU A 329 107.48 59.46 -47.50
N ILE A 330 107.33 60.46 -46.62
CA ILE A 330 106.37 60.43 -45.50
C ILE A 330 104.92 60.46 -46.03
N LEU A 331 104.64 61.21 -47.09
CA LEU A 331 103.32 61.31 -47.70
C LEU A 331 102.86 59.96 -48.30
N ALA A 332 103.73 59.32 -49.10
CA ALA A 332 103.43 58.01 -49.69
C ALA A 332 103.15 56.92 -48.62
N LYS A 333 103.87 56.95 -47.48
CA LYS A 333 103.64 56.02 -46.37
C LYS A 333 102.41 56.35 -45.51
N THR A 334 101.87 57.56 -45.57
CA THR A 334 100.58 57.88 -44.94
C THR A 334 99.40 57.49 -45.82
N GLU A 335 99.50 57.67 -47.14
CA GLU A 335 98.47 57.23 -48.09
C GLU A 335 98.23 55.70 -48.06
N GLU A 336 99.29 54.89 -48.05
CA GLU A 336 99.19 53.41 -47.89
C GLU A 336 98.46 53.02 -46.59
N MET A 337 98.76 53.72 -45.48
CA MET A 337 98.18 53.44 -44.16
C MET A 337 96.72 53.88 -44.06
N GLU A 338 96.33 54.96 -44.74
CA GLU A 338 94.92 55.34 -44.89
C GLU A 338 94.14 54.34 -45.74
N GLU A 339 94.71 53.86 -46.86
CA GLU A 339 94.01 52.89 -47.70
C GLU A 339 93.78 51.56 -46.97
N MET A 340 94.76 51.11 -46.18
CA MET A 340 94.60 49.97 -45.28
C MET A 340 93.55 50.21 -44.19
N ARG A 341 93.51 51.40 -43.57
CA ARG A 341 92.45 51.77 -42.61
C ARG A 341 91.06 51.75 -43.25
N ARG A 342 90.90 52.25 -44.48
CA ARG A 342 89.62 52.24 -45.19
C ARG A 342 89.18 50.80 -45.51
N LYS A 343 90.08 49.94 -45.98
CA LYS A 343 89.83 48.51 -46.24
C LYS A 343 89.42 47.75 -44.95
N LEU A 344 90.11 48.01 -43.83
CA LEU A 344 89.74 47.44 -42.53
C LEU A 344 88.39 47.97 -42.01
N SER A 345 88.10 49.26 -42.17
CA SER A 345 86.83 49.86 -41.74
C SER A 345 85.63 49.30 -42.52
N VAL A 346 85.77 49.10 -43.84
CA VAL A 346 84.74 48.41 -44.65
C VAL A 346 84.56 46.97 -44.18
N ARG A 347 85.67 46.26 -43.89
CA ARG A 347 85.59 44.87 -43.41
C ARG A 347 84.98 44.74 -42.01
N ILE A 348 85.12 45.74 -41.16
CA ILE A 348 84.43 45.82 -39.86
C ILE A 348 82.93 46.00 -40.10
N GLN A 349 82.51 46.96 -40.94
CA GLN A 349 81.10 47.17 -41.26
C GLN A 349 80.45 45.91 -41.87
N GLU A 350 81.12 45.22 -42.80
CA GLU A 350 80.64 43.94 -43.35
C GLU A 350 80.41 42.86 -42.29
N LEU A 351 81.24 42.81 -41.25
CA LEU A 351 81.13 41.85 -40.15
C LEU A 351 80.06 42.26 -39.13
N GLU A 352 79.88 43.56 -38.88
CA GLU A 352 78.84 44.11 -38.02
C GLU A 352 77.44 43.94 -38.64
N ASP A 353 77.28 44.25 -39.93
CA ASP A 353 76.05 44.02 -40.69
C ASP A 353 75.66 42.53 -40.69
N LEU A 354 76.64 41.64 -40.84
CA LEU A 354 76.43 40.20 -40.83
C LEU A 354 76.12 39.67 -39.41
N LEU A 355 76.74 40.23 -38.38
CA LEU A 355 76.40 39.94 -36.97
C LEU A 355 74.95 40.35 -36.65
N GLU A 356 74.53 41.54 -37.09
CA GLU A 356 73.19 42.05 -36.84
C GLU A 356 72.12 41.27 -37.62
N GLN A 357 72.41 40.85 -38.86
CA GLN A 357 71.57 39.89 -39.58
C GLN A 357 71.39 38.57 -38.81
N GLN A 358 72.44 38.03 -38.18
CA GLN A 358 72.32 36.81 -37.37
C GLN A 358 71.56 37.06 -36.05
N ARG A 359 71.72 38.23 -35.40
CA ARG A 359 70.91 38.64 -34.24
C ARG A 359 69.42 38.71 -34.56
N ILE A 360 69.06 39.33 -35.68
CA ILE A 360 67.67 39.36 -36.19
C ILE A 360 67.16 37.94 -36.45
N ARG A 361 67.99 37.06 -37.02
CA ARG A 361 67.67 35.65 -37.26
C ARG A 361 67.42 34.87 -35.96
N CYS A 362 68.27 35.05 -34.95
CA CYS A 362 68.08 34.48 -33.61
C CYS A 362 66.80 35.01 -32.94
N SER A 363 66.55 36.32 -32.95
CA SER A 363 65.33 36.90 -32.39
C SER A 363 64.06 36.36 -33.06
N ASN A 364 64.10 36.12 -34.37
CA ASN A 364 62.99 35.52 -35.10
C ASN A 364 62.82 34.02 -34.79
N LEU A 365 63.91 33.29 -34.54
CA LEU A 365 63.85 31.91 -34.04
C LEU A 365 63.33 31.82 -32.60
N GLU A 366 63.64 32.78 -31.73
CA GLU A 366 63.07 32.88 -30.37
C GLU A 366 61.57 33.21 -30.40
N LYS A 367 61.13 34.09 -31.31
CA LYS A 367 59.72 34.37 -31.57
C LYS A 367 58.98 33.14 -32.12
N ALA A 368 59.61 32.36 -33.01
CA ALA A 368 59.05 31.11 -33.49
C ALA A 368 58.98 30.04 -32.38
N LYS A 369 60.05 29.89 -31.59
CA LYS A 369 60.12 28.98 -30.44
C LYS A 369 59.05 29.31 -29.39
N SER A 370 58.88 30.59 -29.04
CA SER A 370 57.89 31.01 -28.04
C SER A 370 56.45 30.81 -28.53
N LYS A 371 56.15 31.05 -29.81
CA LYS A 371 54.86 30.66 -30.42
C LYS A 371 54.61 29.16 -30.37
N LEU A 372 55.55 28.35 -30.87
CA LEU A 372 55.44 26.89 -30.81
C LEU A 372 55.31 26.37 -29.36
N THR A 373 55.93 27.03 -28.38
CA THR A 373 55.80 26.66 -26.96
C THR A 373 54.44 27.06 -26.37
N ALA A 374 53.77 28.10 -26.91
CA ALA A 374 52.41 28.46 -26.55
C ALA A 374 51.40 27.49 -27.20
N GLU A 375 51.53 27.23 -28.51
CA GLU A 375 50.72 26.27 -29.26
C GLU A 375 50.80 24.86 -28.64
N LEU A 376 51.99 24.41 -28.21
CA LEU A 376 52.16 23.10 -27.55
C LEU A 376 51.49 23.07 -26.15
N LYS A 377 51.48 24.18 -25.40
CA LYS A 377 50.71 24.30 -24.14
C LYS A 377 49.21 24.28 -24.38
N GLU A 378 48.74 24.99 -25.40
CA GLU A 378 47.32 25.05 -25.79
C GLU A 378 46.82 23.65 -26.17
N VAL A 379 47.56 22.92 -27.02
CA VAL A 379 47.28 21.53 -27.38
C VAL A 379 47.39 20.57 -26.19
N THR A 380 48.27 20.85 -25.21
CA THR A 380 48.33 20.04 -23.97
C THR A 380 47.07 20.25 -23.12
N ILE A 381 46.60 21.50 -22.98
CA ILE A 381 45.35 21.82 -22.26
C ILE A 381 44.13 21.23 -22.99
N GLU A 382 44.10 21.27 -24.33
CA GLU A 382 43.06 20.58 -25.12
C GLU A 382 43.11 19.06 -24.92
N LEU A 383 44.29 18.46 -24.84
CA LEU A 383 44.47 17.03 -24.59
C LEU A 383 44.02 16.64 -23.17
N GLU A 384 44.36 17.43 -22.15
CA GLU A 384 43.92 17.24 -20.76
C GLU A 384 42.39 17.38 -20.65
N ASN A 385 41.80 18.41 -21.26
CA ASN A 385 40.35 18.57 -21.34
C ASN A 385 39.67 17.40 -22.06
N CYS A 386 40.23 16.92 -23.18
CA CYS A 386 39.74 15.72 -23.87
C CYS A 386 39.84 14.48 -22.98
N GLN A 387 40.90 14.30 -22.20
CA GLN A 387 41.05 13.19 -21.26
C GLN A 387 40.01 13.25 -20.13
N ILE A 388 39.72 14.45 -19.58
CA ILE A 388 38.65 14.65 -18.58
C ILE A 388 37.29 14.28 -19.18
N ILE A 389 36.97 14.78 -20.37
CA ILE A 389 35.73 14.46 -21.10
C ILE A 389 35.62 12.95 -21.36
N ILE A 390 36.71 12.29 -21.77
CA ILE A 390 36.74 10.82 -21.97
C ILE A 390 36.51 10.07 -20.64
N GLN A 391 37.10 10.52 -19.54
CA GLN A 391 36.88 9.92 -18.22
C GLN A 391 35.42 10.07 -17.76
N ASP A 392 34.81 11.25 -17.92
CA ASP A 392 33.44 11.49 -17.50
C ASP A 392 32.41 10.81 -18.40
N LEU A 393 32.65 10.76 -19.72
CA LEU A 393 31.88 9.91 -20.63
C LEU A 393 32.02 8.43 -20.27
N THR A 394 33.22 7.96 -19.88
CA THR A 394 33.42 6.56 -19.42
C THR A 394 32.68 6.27 -18.11
N LYS A 395 32.68 7.20 -17.15
CA LYS A 395 31.88 7.10 -15.92
C LYS A 395 30.37 7.06 -16.25
N ARG A 396 29.90 7.93 -17.17
CA ARG A 396 28.49 7.99 -17.58
C ARG A 396 28.07 6.75 -18.36
N ASN A 397 28.92 6.19 -19.22
CA ASN A 397 28.63 4.93 -19.92
C ASN A 397 28.48 3.78 -18.91
N ARG A 398 29.38 3.66 -17.91
CA ARG A 398 29.24 2.66 -16.84
C ARG A 398 27.98 2.86 -15.98
N GLN A 399 27.53 4.10 -15.79
CA GLN A 399 26.23 4.36 -15.14
C GLN A 399 25.08 3.85 -16.02
N LEU A 400 25.07 4.19 -17.31
CA LEU A 400 24.04 3.74 -18.27
C LEU A 400 24.05 2.21 -18.49
N GLU A 401 25.21 1.56 -18.46
CA GLU A 401 25.35 0.10 -18.49
C GLU A 401 24.71 -0.55 -17.25
N ASN A 402 24.94 0.01 -16.05
CA ASN A 402 24.31 -0.46 -14.82
C ASN A 402 22.81 -0.13 -14.76
N GLU A 403 22.39 1.04 -15.23
CA GLU A 403 20.97 1.43 -15.37
C GLU A 403 20.25 0.45 -16.32
N ASN A 404 20.82 0.15 -17.49
CA ASN A 404 20.29 -0.85 -18.43
C ASN A 404 20.28 -2.27 -17.86
N ALA A 405 21.33 -2.71 -17.15
CA ALA A 405 21.37 -4.03 -16.52
C ALA A 405 20.28 -4.19 -15.43
N ASN A 406 19.97 -3.12 -14.70
CA ASN A 406 18.89 -3.09 -13.72
C ASN A 406 17.50 -3.02 -14.40
N LEU A 407 17.36 -2.25 -15.49
CA LEU A 407 16.13 -2.22 -16.28
C LEU A 407 15.83 -3.57 -16.94
N GLN A 408 16.85 -4.27 -17.48
CA GLN A 408 16.69 -5.61 -18.04
C GLN A 408 16.21 -6.61 -16.97
N LYS A 409 16.87 -6.66 -15.80
CA LYS A 409 16.37 -7.46 -14.66
C LYS A 409 14.94 -7.12 -14.30
N ARG A 410 14.56 -5.84 -14.32
CA ARG A 410 13.19 -5.42 -14.01
C ARG A 410 12.18 -5.84 -15.09
N VAL A 411 12.59 -5.89 -16.36
CA VAL A 411 11.79 -6.46 -17.45
C VAL A 411 11.63 -7.98 -17.27
N ASP A 412 12.70 -8.68 -16.88
CA ASP A 412 12.66 -10.14 -16.64
C ASP A 412 11.78 -10.49 -15.42
N GLU A 413 11.87 -9.72 -14.34
CA GLU A 413 10.98 -9.78 -13.17
C GLU A 413 9.51 -9.54 -13.55
N LEU A 414 9.22 -8.45 -14.27
CA LEU A 414 7.85 -8.13 -14.70
C LEU A 414 7.32 -9.15 -15.73
N SER A 415 8.18 -9.78 -16.52
CA SER A 415 7.82 -10.87 -17.44
C SER A 415 7.39 -12.13 -16.66
N ALA A 416 8.15 -12.51 -15.63
CA ALA A 416 7.81 -13.61 -14.73
C ALA A 416 6.53 -13.32 -13.92
N GLU A 417 6.36 -12.09 -13.43
CA GLU A 417 5.15 -11.65 -12.72
C GLU A 417 3.91 -11.70 -13.65
N ASN A 418 4.04 -11.24 -14.90
CA ASN A 418 2.96 -11.35 -15.90
C ASN A 418 2.66 -12.82 -16.28
N ALA A 419 3.64 -13.72 -16.25
CA ALA A 419 3.41 -15.15 -16.47
C ALA A 419 2.63 -15.77 -15.29
N GLY A 420 2.99 -15.42 -14.05
CA GLY A 420 2.25 -15.81 -12.84
C GLY A 420 0.80 -15.31 -12.85
N LEU A 421 0.60 -14.00 -13.05
CA LEU A 421 -0.73 -13.39 -13.11
C LEU A 421 -1.62 -13.96 -14.22
N ARG A 422 -1.05 -14.48 -15.33
CA ARG A 422 -1.80 -15.20 -16.37
C ARG A 422 -2.21 -16.61 -15.92
N ALA A 423 -1.39 -17.31 -15.16
CA ALA A 423 -1.75 -18.60 -14.57
C ALA A 423 -2.82 -18.43 -13.48
N ASP A 424 -2.65 -17.46 -12.57
CA ASP A 424 -3.62 -17.15 -11.52
C ASP A 424 -4.96 -16.71 -12.12
N LYS A 425 -4.95 -15.89 -13.18
CA LYS A 425 -6.15 -15.54 -13.94
C LYS A 425 -6.85 -16.79 -14.49
N ALA A 426 -6.11 -17.73 -15.10
CA ALA A 426 -6.71 -18.95 -15.66
C ALA A 426 -7.31 -19.85 -14.57
N ALA A 427 -6.69 -19.93 -13.39
CA ALA A 427 -7.23 -20.63 -12.23
C ALA A 427 -8.53 -19.97 -11.73
N LEU A 428 -8.55 -18.64 -11.59
CA LEU A 428 -9.73 -17.87 -11.20
C LEU A 428 -10.85 -17.94 -12.24
N GLU A 429 -10.56 -17.99 -13.53
CA GLU A 429 -11.57 -18.22 -14.59
C GLU A 429 -12.18 -19.64 -14.49
N GLN A 430 -11.37 -20.66 -14.15
CA GLN A 430 -11.86 -22.03 -13.90
C GLN A 430 -12.71 -22.12 -12.62
N GLU A 431 -12.31 -21.45 -11.54
CA GLU A 431 -13.06 -21.39 -10.29
C GLU A 431 -14.38 -20.62 -10.44
N ASN A 432 -14.36 -19.48 -11.15
CA ASN A 432 -15.56 -18.71 -11.49
C ASN A 432 -16.55 -19.55 -12.32
N HIS A 433 -16.06 -20.45 -13.18
CA HIS A 433 -16.90 -21.39 -13.92
C HIS A 433 -17.54 -22.45 -12.99
N ARG A 434 -16.78 -23.01 -12.04
CA ARG A 434 -17.32 -23.94 -11.01
C ARG A 434 -18.39 -23.27 -10.14
N LEU A 435 -18.13 -22.04 -9.68
CA LEU A 435 -19.06 -21.27 -8.86
C LEU A 435 -20.36 -20.93 -9.63
N LYS A 436 -20.28 -20.69 -10.94
CA LYS A 436 -21.47 -20.51 -11.79
C LYS A 436 -22.32 -21.78 -11.91
N VAL A 437 -21.71 -22.97 -11.98
CA VAL A 437 -22.44 -24.25 -11.97
C VAL A 437 -23.12 -24.47 -10.62
N SER A 438 -22.38 -24.33 -9.51
CA SER A 438 -22.92 -24.46 -8.15
C SER A 438 -24.07 -23.48 -7.87
N ASN A 439 -23.95 -22.22 -8.33
CA ASN A 439 -25.02 -21.23 -8.18
C ASN A 439 -26.27 -21.58 -9.02
N ALA A 440 -26.12 -22.22 -10.19
CA ALA A 440 -27.26 -22.73 -10.95
C ALA A 440 -27.98 -23.88 -10.21
N GLU A 441 -27.24 -24.81 -9.61
CA GLU A 441 -27.80 -25.89 -8.78
C GLU A 441 -28.51 -25.36 -7.52
N LEU A 442 -27.99 -24.28 -6.90
CA LEU A 442 -28.63 -23.62 -5.77
C LEU A 442 -29.90 -22.85 -6.18
N MET A 443 -29.90 -22.22 -7.35
CA MET A 443 -31.11 -21.59 -7.91
C MET A 443 -32.20 -22.63 -8.19
N GLU A 444 -31.87 -23.79 -8.76
CA GLU A 444 -32.83 -24.88 -9.00
C GLU A 444 -33.39 -25.45 -7.68
N LYS A 445 -32.55 -25.62 -6.65
CA LYS A 445 -33.02 -26.00 -5.29
C LYS A 445 -33.97 -24.95 -4.72
N ASN A 446 -33.66 -23.65 -4.88
CA ASN A 446 -34.51 -22.57 -4.39
C ASN A 446 -35.86 -22.52 -5.12
N ASP A 447 -35.89 -22.67 -6.45
CA ASP A 447 -37.12 -22.77 -7.25
C ASP A 447 -38.01 -23.95 -6.81
N ASN A 448 -37.41 -25.07 -6.43
CA ASN A 448 -38.14 -26.23 -5.94
C ASN A 448 -38.72 -25.99 -4.52
N LEU A 449 -37.96 -25.38 -3.61
CA LEU A 449 -38.47 -24.95 -2.30
C LEU A 449 -39.57 -23.89 -2.43
N GLN A 450 -39.46 -22.96 -3.40
CA GLN A 450 -40.48 -21.97 -3.72
C GLN A 450 -41.79 -22.64 -4.18
N ARG A 451 -41.72 -23.71 -4.98
CA ARG A 451 -42.89 -24.51 -5.41
C ARG A 451 -43.53 -25.26 -4.23
N GLU A 452 -42.72 -25.86 -3.36
CA GLU A 452 -43.18 -26.60 -2.18
C GLU A 452 -43.86 -25.69 -1.15
N ASN A 453 -43.28 -24.51 -0.89
CA ASN A 453 -43.84 -23.49 -0.01
C ASN A 453 -45.19 -22.94 -0.56
N ASN A 454 -45.30 -22.74 -1.87
CA ASN A 454 -46.58 -22.40 -2.51
C ASN A 454 -47.65 -23.51 -2.35
N ASN A 455 -47.25 -24.79 -2.42
CA ASN A 455 -48.15 -25.94 -2.25
C ASN A 455 -48.65 -26.04 -0.79
N LEU A 456 -47.76 -25.87 0.19
CA LEU A 456 -48.13 -25.80 1.61
C LEU A 456 -49.07 -24.62 1.92
N ASN A 457 -48.85 -23.46 1.30
CA ASN A 457 -49.75 -22.31 1.42
C ASN A 457 -51.13 -22.54 0.78
N ALA A 458 -51.24 -23.41 -0.23
CA ALA A 458 -52.54 -23.81 -0.79
C ALA A 458 -53.31 -24.70 0.20
N GLN A 459 -52.66 -25.74 0.73
CA GLN A 459 -53.25 -26.65 1.74
C GLN A 459 -53.70 -25.89 3.00
N LEU A 460 -52.90 -24.91 3.45
CA LEU A 460 -53.23 -24.08 4.60
C LEU A 460 -54.45 -23.17 4.35
N ARG A 461 -54.74 -22.80 3.10
CA ARG A 461 -55.99 -22.08 2.73
C ARG A 461 -57.21 -23.00 2.73
N GLU A 462 -57.09 -24.23 2.24
CA GLU A 462 -58.17 -25.22 2.29
C GLU A 462 -58.56 -25.57 3.73
N ALA A 463 -57.57 -25.82 4.60
CA ALA A 463 -57.81 -26.08 6.03
C ALA A 463 -58.53 -24.90 6.72
N ASN A 464 -58.15 -23.65 6.42
CA ASN A 464 -58.82 -22.46 6.93
C ASN A 464 -60.24 -22.25 6.38
N GLN A 465 -60.56 -22.79 5.20
CA GLN A 465 -61.92 -22.76 4.67
C GLN A 465 -62.81 -23.81 5.34
N ALA A 466 -62.32 -25.05 5.50
CA ALA A 466 -63.03 -26.11 6.23
C ALA A 466 -63.38 -25.68 7.67
N LEU A 467 -62.48 -24.95 8.35
CA LEU A 467 -62.70 -24.42 9.69
C LEU A 467 -63.87 -23.41 9.75
N LYS A 468 -64.13 -22.64 8.67
CA LYS A 468 -65.24 -21.67 8.62
C LYS A 468 -66.59 -22.36 8.45
N ASP A 469 -66.64 -23.43 7.66
CA ASP A 469 -67.89 -24.14 7.39
C ASP A 469 -68.30 -25.05 8.56
N ALA A 470 -67.34 -25.61 9.31
CA ALA A 470 -67.62 -26.23 10.62
C ALA A 470 -68.26 -25.26 11.63
N ASN A 471 -67.80 -24.00 11.66
CA ASN A 471 -68.39 -22.95 12.51
C ASN A 471 -69.81 -22.54 12.12
N ARG A 472 -70.30 -22.87 10.91
CA ARG A 472 -71.71 -22.65 10.54
C ARG A 472 -72.64 -23.69 11.18
N GLN A 473 -72.27 -24.96 11.11
CA GLN A 473 -73.07 -26.08 11.66
C GLN A 473 -73.28 -25.96 13.19
N ILE A 474 -72.30 -25.42 13.92
CA ILE A 474 -72.43 -25.15 15.37
C ILE A 474 -73.55 -24.14 15.67
N ASN A 475 -73.74 -23.13 14.81
CA ASN A 475 -74.77 -22.11 15.01
C ASN A 475 -76.19 -22.63 14.68
N GLU A 476 -76.33 -23.60 13.78
CA GLU A 476 -77.62 -24.23 13.45
C GLU A 476 -78.12 -25.14 14.58
N LEU A 477 -77.21 -25.87 15.25
CA LEU A 477 -77.54 -26.72 16.40
C LEU A 477 -77.98 -25.91 17.63
N SER A 478 -77.50 -24.68 17.79
CA SER A 478 -77.91 -23.81 18.90
C SER A 478 -79.38 -23.37 18.82
N ALA A 479 -79.91 -23.17 17.60
CA ALA A 479 -81.29 -22.77 17.38
C ALA A 479 -82.30 -23.90 17.72
N ALA A 480 -81.94 -25.15 17.44
CA ALA A 480 -82.78 -26.31 17.75
C ALA A 480 -83.03 -26.50 19.27
N LYS A 481 -82.08 -26.10 20.12
CA LYS A 481 -82.20 -26.19 21.58
C LYS A 481 -83.32 -25.30 22.14
N ALA A 482 -83.47 -24.09 21.60
CA ALA A 482 -84.42 -23.10 22.10
C ALA A 482 -85.90 -23.52 21.93
N ALA A 483 -86.21 -24.39 20.97
CA ALA A 483 -87.57 -24.87 20.73
C ALA A 483 -88.07 -25.82 21.84
N LEU A 484 -87.18 -26.62 22.45
CA LEU A 484 -87.53 -27.59 23.49
C LEU A 484 -87.66 -26.97 24.89
N GLU A 485 -87.11 -25.77 25.09
CA GLU A 485 -87.22 -25.06 26.37
C GLU A 485 -88.60 -24.42 26.57
N ALA A 486 -89.40 -24.28 25.51
CA ALA A 486 -90.73 -23.66 25.54
C ALA A 486 -91.85 -24.56 26.12
N GLU A 487 -91.78 -25.89 25.96
CA GLU A 487 -92.78 -26.81 26.54
C GLU A 487 -92.71 -26.89 28.08
N ARG A 488 -91.53 -26.57 28.66
CA ARG A 488 -91.33 -26.50 30.13
C ARG A 488 -92.22 -25.45 30.78
N ASP A 489 -92.36 -24.29 30.14
CA ASP A 489 -92.89 -23.08 30.79
C ASP A 489 -94.40 -23.09 30.99
N ALA A 490 -95.12 -24.01 30.31
CA ALA A 490 -96.53 -24.28 30.58
C ALA A 490 -96.79 -24.80 32.01
N LEU A 491 -95.84 -25.51 32.61
CA LEU A 491 -95.94 -26.03 33.98
C LEU A 491 -95.53 -25.01 35.05
N ALA A 492 -94.80 -23.95 34.68
CA ALA A 492 -94.33 -22.93 35.63
C ALA A 492 -95.45 -21.97 36.11
N SER A 493 -96.59 -21.91 35.41
CA SER A 493 -97.65 -20.94 35.73
C SER A 493 -98.33 -21.14 37.09
N ALA A 494 -98.12 -22.27 37.76
CA ALA A 494 -98.59 -22.53 39.13
C ALA A 494 -97.66 -21.96 40.22
N LEU A 495 -96.47 -21.45 39.87
CA LEU A 495 -95.51 -20.84 40.81
C LEU A 495 -95.79 -19.35 41.05
N ARG A 496 -96.41 -18.67 40.06
CA ARG A 496 -96.63 -17.21 40.00
C ARG A 496 -97.32 -16.60 41.22
N ASP A 497 -98.24 -17.33 41.84
CA ASP A 497 -98.98 -16.85 43.01
C ASP A 497 -98.07 -16.66 44.25
N THR A 498 -96.82 -17.14 44.19
CA THR A 498 -95.78 -16.85 45.21
C THR A 498 -94.78 -15.76 44.79
N GLU A 499 -94.77 -15.34 43.52
CA GLU A 499 -93.84 -14.34 42.98
C GLU A 499 -94.29 -12.89 43.27
N ASP A 500 -95.60 -12.64 43.37
CA ASP A 500 -96.12 -11.29 43.68
C ASP A 500 -95.70 -10.77 45.07
N ALA A 501 -95.31 -11.66 46.00
CA ALA A 501 -94.73 -11.29 47.29
C ALA A 501 -93.26 -10.83 47.20
N LEU A 502 -92.53 -11.20 46.14
CA LEU A 502 -91.14 -10.79 45.89
C LEU A 502 -91.06 -9.38 45.27
N LYS A 503 -92.05 -9.05 44.43
CA LYS A 503 -92.17 -7.81 43.64
C LYS A 503 -92.02 -6.52 44.49
N ASP A 504 -92.51 -6.53 45.73
CA ASP A 504 -92.42 -5.40 46.68
C ASP A 504 -91.03 -5.20 47.33
N ALA A 505 -90.14 -6.18 47.21
CA ALA A 505 -88.72 -6.04 47.54
C ALA A 505 -87.93 -5.48 46.34
N GLU A 506 -88.23 -5.93 45.13
CA GLU A 506 -87.53 -5.54 43.89
C GLU A 506 -87.67 -4.04 43.58
N ASN A 507 -88.85 -3.46 43.84
CA ASN A 507 -89.10 -2.03 43.67
C ASN A 507 -88.14 -1.14 44.49
N LYS A 508 -87.62 -1.63 45.63
CA LYS A 508 -86.63 -0.90 46.44
C LYS A 508 -85.19 -1.07 45.92
N LEU A 509 -84.90 -2.19 45.28
CA LEU A 509 -83.60 -2.46 44.64
C LEU A 509 -83.41 -1.60 43.39
N ALA A 510 -84.44 -1.47 42.56
CA ALA A 510 -84.42 -0.66 41.33
C ALA A 510 -84.12 0.83 41.62
N ALA A 511 -84.70 1.40 42.68
CA ALA A 511 -84.44 2.77 43.11
C ALA A 511 -82.97 3.00 43.51
N ALA A 512 -82.36 2.04 44.22
CA ALA A 512 -80.95 2.11 44.60
C ALA A 512 -80.01 1.99 43.39
N GLN A 513 -80.34 1.14 42.42
CA GLN A 513 -79.55 0.94 41.20
C GLN A 513 -79.59 2.15 40.26
N ALA A 514 -80.73 2.84 40.17
CA ALA A 514 -80.83 4.09 39.41
C ALA A 514 -79.89 5.18 39.97
N ALA A 515 -79.92 5.41 41.28
CA ALA A 515 -79.04 6.38 41.95
C ALA A 515 -77.55 6.03 41.77
N LEU A 516 -77.19 4.75 41.86
CA LEU A 516 -75.79 4.28 41.72
C LEU A 516 -75.27 4.47 40.29
N ASN A 517 -76.12 4.28 39.27
CA ASN A 517 -75.74 4.53 37.87
C ASN A 517 -75.63 6.03 37.54
N GLN A 518 -76.50 6.88 38.09
CA GLN A 518 -76.35 8.33 37.96
C GLN A 518 -75.03 8.81 38.60
N LEU A 519 -74.73 8.36 39.81
CA LEU A 519 -73.51 8.76 40.52
C LEU A 519 -72.22 8.25 39.83
N ARG A 520 -72.30 7.14 39.08
CA ARG A 520 -71.21 6.71 38.17
C ARG A 520 -71.02 7.66 37.00
N ALA A 521 -72.10 8.08 36.33
CA ALA A 521 -72.02 9.01 35.20
C ALA A 521 -71.44 10.38 35.63
N GLU A 522 -71.87 10.91 36.78
CA GLU A 522 -71.34 12.15 37.36
C GLU A 522 -69.85 12.05 37.75
N MET A 523 -69.41 10.88 38.23
CA MET A 523 -68.00 10.63 38.57
C MET A 523 -67.13 10.41 37.32
N GLU A 524 -67.63 9.75 36.27
CA GLU A 524 -66.94 9.65 34.98
C GLU A 524 -66.81 11.01 34.30
N GLN A 525 -67.84 11.85 34.34
CA GLN A 525 -67.76 13.21 33.81
C GLN A 525 -66.71 14.03 34.57
N ARG A 526 -66.74 14.02 35.92
CA ARG A 526 -65.73 14.71 36.74
C ARG A 526 -64.30 14.19 36.52
N LEU A 527 -64.13 12.91 36.24
CA LEU A 527 -62.81 12.36 35.88
C LEU A 527 -62.33 12.94 34.55
N ARG A 528 -63.19 12.97 33.51
CA ARG A 528 -62.84 13.58 32.20
C ARG A 528 -62.53 15.08 32.33
N GLU A 529 -63.35 15.83 33.07
CA GLU A 529 -63.12 17.25 33.37
C GLU A 529 -61.77 17.46 34.09
N LYS A 530 -61.38 16.57 35.00
CA LYS A 530 -60.08 16.64 35.69
C LYS A 530 -58.90 16.17 34.84
N ASP A 531 -59.07 15.17 33.98
CA ASP A 531 -58.05 14.80 33.00
C ASP A 531 -57.83 15.93 31.99
N GLU A 532 -58.89 16.61 31.53
CA GLU A 532 -58.79 17.80 30.66
C GLU A 532 -58.13 19.00 31.36
N GLU A 533 -58.45 19.29 32.63
CA GLU A 533 -57.71 20.28 33.44
C GLU A 533 -56.22 19.93 33.56
N ILE A 534 -55.90 18.66 33.88
CA ILE A 534 -54.52 18.19 34.02
C ILE A 534 -53.76 18.32 32.69
N ASP A 535 -54.39 17.99 31.57
CA ASP A 535 -53.77 18.10 30.26
C ASP A 535 -53.67 19.55 29.76
N ALA A 536 -54.58 20.43 30.16
CA ALA A 536 -54.45 21.88 29.97
C ALA A 536 -53.27 22.45 30.78
N ILE A 537 -53.13 22.07 32.06
CA ILE A 537 -52.01 22.47 32.92
C ILE A 537 -50.68 21.92 32.40
N ARG A 538 -50.64 20.68 31.89
CA ARG A 538 -49.46 20.13 31.19
C ARG A 538 -49.09 20.96 29.97
N LYS A 539 -50.06 21.35 29.13
CA LYS A 539 -49.83 22.14 27.92
C LYS A 539 -49.40 23.58 28.22
N SER A 540 -49.89 24.22 29.28
CA SER A 540 -49.40 25.53 29.72
C SER A 540 -48.01 25.45 30.35
N SER A 541 -47.75 24.41 31.15
CA SER A 541 -46.44 24.17 31.76
C SER A 541 -45.36 23.88 30.71
N ALA A 542 -45.68 23.09 29.69
CA ALA A 542 -44.79 22.82 28.56
C ALA A 542 -44.40 24.11 27.83
N ARG A 543 -45.36 24.98 27.48
CA ARG A 543 -45.10 26.26 26.82
C ARG A 543 -44.22 27.19 27.66
N ALA A 544 -44.47 27.29 28.97
CA ALA A 544 -43.65 28.09 29.88
C ALA A 544 -42.21 27.54 29.98
N ILE A 545 -42.03 26.22 29.92
CA ILE A 545 -40.72 25.57 29.87
C ILE A 545 -40.04 25.83 28.51
N GLU A 546 -40.75 25.75 27.39
CA GLU A 546 -40.23 26.06 26.04
C GLU A 546 -39.77 27.52 25.94
N GLU A 547 -40.51 28.48 26.52
CA GLU A 547 -40.16 29.90 26.49
C GLU A 547 -38.96 30.24 27.41
N LEU A 548 -38.86 29.58 28.57
CA LEU A 548 -37.67 29.65 29.44
C LEU A 548 -36.44 28.97 28.81
N GLN A 549 -36.62 27.84 28.12
CA GLN A 549 -35.55 27.17 27.36
C GLN A 549 -35.07 28.06 26.21
N ARG A 550 -35.99 28.68 25.46
CA ARG A 550 -35.66 29.61 24.38
C ARG A 550 -34.85 30.81 24.87
N THR A 551 -35.30 31.49 25.93
CA THR A 551 -34.60 32.64 26.49
C THR A 551 -33.23 32.28 27.08
N LEU A 552 -33.10 31.10 27.70
CA LEU A 552 -31.80 30.56 28.11
C LEU A 552 -30.86 30.33 26.92
N VAL A 553 -31.35 29.71 25.83
CA VAL A 553 -30.58 29.47 24.60
C VAL A 553 -30.16 30.78 23.92
N GLU A 554 -31.03 31.79 23.88
CA GLU A 554 -30.71 33.11 23.30
C GLU A 554 -29.67 33.90 24.14
N VAL A 555 -29.54 33.62 25.44
CA VAL A 555 -28.47 34.17 26.29
C VAL A 555 -27.18 33.35 26.17
N GLU A 556 -27.26 32.02 26.23
CA GLU A 556 -26.09 31.13 26.08
C GLU A 556 -25.41 31.33 24.72
N THR A 557 -26.17 31.43 23.62
CA THR A 557 -25.60 31.61 22.27
C THR A 557 -24.83 32.93 22.13
N ARG A 558 -25.28 34.01 22.79
CA ARG A 558 -24.55 35.29 22.83
C ARG A 558 -23.22 35.17 23.56
N TYR A 559 -23.22 34.63 24.79
CA TYR A 559 -21.98 34.46 25.54
C TYR A 559 -21.03 33.44 24.90
N LYS A 560 -21.54 32.34 24.33
CA LYS A 560 -20.75 31.40 23.52
C LYS A 560 -20.13 32.09 22.30
N ALA A 561 -20.85 32.96 21.60
CA ALA A 561 -20.30 33.72 20.47
C ALA A 561 -19.22 34.73 20.89
N GLU A 562 -19.36 35.38 22.05
CA GLU A 562 -18.36 36.31 22.58
C GLU A 562 -17.10 35.59 23.07
N ILE A 563 -17.26 34.50 23.84
CA ILE A 563 -16.18 33.61 24.25
C ILE A 563 -15.45 33.05 23.02
N ASN A 564 -16.17 32.61 21.98
CA ASN A 564 -15.56 32.08 20.76
C ASN A 564 -14.80 33.15 19.95
N ARG A 565 -15.19 34.43 20.01
CA ARG A 565 -14.40 35.53 19.41
C ARG A 565 -13.09 35.75 20.17
N ILE A 566 -13.14 35.75 21.49
CA ILE A 566 -11.95 35.91 22.36
C ILE A 566 -11.03 34.69 22.22
N LYS A 567 -11.58 33.47 22.22
CA LYS A 567 -10.84 32.21 21.97
C LYS A 567 -10.15 32.26 20.62
N LYS A 568 -10.87 32.57 19.53
CA LYS A 568 -10.27 32.67 18.18
C LYS A 568 -9.16 33.71 18.09
N LYS A 569 -9.27 34.83 18.82
CA LYS A 569 -8.19 35.82 18.87
C LYS A 569 -6.96 35.26 19.59
N TYR A 570 -7.12 34.66 20.77
CA TYR A 570 -5.96 34.05 21.44
C TYR A 570 -5.39 32.84 20.68
N GLU A 571 -6.20 32.09 19.94
CA GLU A 571 -5.73 31.05 19.02
C GLU A 571 -4.91 31.62 17.85
N THR A 572 -5.25 32.79 17.29
CA THR A 572 -4.39 33.45 16.30
C THR A 572 -3.13 34.03 16.93
N ASP A 573 -3.26 34.73 18.06
CA ASP A 573 -2.12 35.34 18.77
C ASP A 573 -1.10 34.25 19.20
N ILE A 574 -1.57 33.07 19.64
CA ILE A 574 -0.74 31.90 19.98
C ILE A 574 -0.09 31.32 18.71
N ARG A 575 -0.84 31.06 17.63
CA ARG A 575 -0.28 30.49 16.39
C ARG A 575 0.77 31.40 15.74
N GLU A 576 0.60 32.71 15.82
CA GLU A 576 1.60 33.68 15.34
C GLU A 576 2.87 33.65 16.20
N LEU A 577 2.74 33.52 17.52
CA LEU A 577 3.87 33.36 18.45
C LEU A 577 4.57 32.00 18.29
N GLU A 578 3.83 30.92 18.10
CA GLU A 578 4.36 29.57 17.82
C GLU A 578 5.11 29.56 16.49
N ALA A 579 4.54 30.10 15.41
CA ALA A 579 5.21 30.21 14.13
C ALA A 579 6.47 31.11 14.20
N ALA A 580 6.44 32.21 14.98
CA ALA A 580 7.60 33.05 15.20
C ALA A 580 8.71 32.32 16.00
N LEU A 581 8.33 31.58 17.05
CA LEU A 581 9.24 30.76 17.86
C LEU A 581 9.86 29.63 17.04
N ASP A 582 9.07 28.96 16.20
CA ASP A 582 9.54 27.85 15.38
C ASP A 582 10.48 28.33 14.27
N ASN A 583 10.17 29.48 13.63
CA ASN A 583 11.09 30.12 12.69
C ASN A 583 12.38 30.58 13.38
N ALA A 584 12.32 31.13 14.60
CA ALA A 584 13.51 31.49 15.38
C ALA A 584 14.34 30.26 15.79
N ASN A 585 13.70 29.14 16.15
CA ASN A 585 14.37 27.88 16.47
C ASN A 585 15.01 27.23 15.25
N ARG A 586 14.32 27.23 14.09
CA ARG A 586 14.86 26.78 12.80
C ARG A 586 16.08 27.63 12.41
N ALA A 587 15.97 28.95 12.47
CA ALA A 587 17.08 29.88 12.23
C ALA A 587 18.25 29.64 13.20
N ASN A 588 18.02 29.49 14.50
CA ASN A 588 19.07 29.17 15.47
C ASN A 588 19.75 27.82 15.19
N ALA A 589 18.98 26.79 14.79
CA ALA A 589 19.53 25.50 14.40
C ALA A 589 20.35 25.58 13.10
N GLU A 590 19.98 26.45 12.17
CA GLU A 590 20.75 26.74 10.95
C GLU A 590 22.00 27.56 11.25
N TYR A 591 21.94 28.60 12.08
CA TYR A 591 23.12 29.34 12.53
C TYR A 591 24.08 28.44 13.31
N LEU A 592 23.60 27.52 14.16
CA LEU A 592 24.45 26.54 14.84
C LEU A 592 25.09 25.53 13.86
N LYS A 593 24.40 25.15 12.78
CA LYS A 593 25.00 24.34 11.69
C LYS A 593 26.04 25.14 10.91
N GLN A 594 25.75 26.41 10.58
CA GLN A 594 26.67 27.31 9.89
C GLN A 594 27.91 27.59 10.74
N ILE A 595 27.78 27.87 12.03
CA ILE A 595 28.90 28.04 12.97
C ILE A 595 29.77 26.78 13.01
N LYS A 596 29.18 25.58 13.08
CA LYS A 596 29.95 24.32 13.04
C LYS A 596 30.62 24.09 11.68
N ALA A 597 29.96 24.43 10.58
CA ALA A 597 30.54 24.33 9.23
C ALA A 597 31.67 25.35 9.01
N LEU A 598 31.56 26.56 9.57
CA LEU A 598 32.60 27.58 9.58
C LEU A 598 33.76 27.20 10.50
N GLN A 599 33.50 26.62 11.67
CA GLN A 599 34.54 26.06 12.56
C GLN A 599 35.31 24.92 11.88
N HIS A 600 34.62 24.03 11.17
CA HIS A 600 35.28 23.03 10.32
C HIS A 600 36.08 23.68 9.20
N ARG A 601 35.48 24.55 8.39
CA ARG A 601 36.17 25.19 7.26
C ARG A 601 37.35 26.08 7.69
N VAL A 602 37.30 26.71 8.86
CA VAL A 602 38.45 27.38 9.48
C VAL A 602 39.52 26.37 9.82
N LYS A 603 39.19 25.26 10.49
CA LYS A 603 40.17 24.21 10.82
C LYS A 603 40.77 23.54 9.58
N ASP A 604 39.98 23.31 8.55
CA ASP A 604 40.42 22.75 7.27
C ASP A 604 41.39 23.73 6.58
N LEU A 605 41.08 25.03 6.60
CA LEU A 605 41.96 26.11 6.13
C LEU A 605 43.22 26.29 6.99
N GLU A 606 43.14 26.09 8.31
CA GLU A 606 44.30 26.06 9.21
C GLU A 606 45.23 24.89 8.85
N THR A 607 44.70 23.69 8.62
CA THR A 607 45.50 22.55 8.16
C THR A 607 46.09 22.76 6.76
N ALA A 608 45.34 23.35 5.82
CA ALA A 608 45.86 23.69 4.50
C ALA A 608 46.92 24.81 4.57
N LEU A 609 46.81 25.73 5.53
CA LEU A 609 47.83 26.76 5.79
C LEU A 609 49.09 26.14 6.40
N GLU A 610 48.96 25.20 7.35
CA GLU A 610 50.11 24.44 7.86
C GLU A 610 50.79 23.60 6.77
N GLU A 611 50.02 22.91 5.91
CA GLU A 611 50.58 22.11 4.81
C GLU A 611 51.26 22.99 3.75
N THR A 612 50.66 24.12 3.37
CA THR A 612 51.31 25.06 2.43
C THR A 612 52.51 25.78 3.05
N GLN A 613 52.53 26.03 4.36
CA GLN A 613 53.73 26.51 5.07
C GLN A 613 54.85 25.45 5.07
N ARG A 614 54.54 24.18 5.35
CA ARG A 614 55.52 23.07 5.25
C ARG A 614 56.05 22.92 3.83
N GLN A 615 55.18 22.93 2.81
CA GLN A 615 55.60 22.90 1.41
C GLN A 615 56.45 24.12 1.02
N LEU A 616 56.16 25.30 1.56
CA LEU A 616 56.96 26.51 1.36
C LEU A 616 58.35 26.39 2.00
N ASP A 617 58.45 25.83 3.21
CA ASP A 617 59.73 25.62 3.90
C ASP A 617 60.54 24.46 3.29
N ASP A 618 59.91 23.40 2.81
CA ASP A 618 60.53 22.38 1.97
C ASP A 618 61.06 22.98 0.66
N ALA A 619 60.27 23.84 -0.01
CA ALA A 619 60.68 24.55 -1.22
C ALA A 619 61.83 25.53 -0.97
N ARG A 620 61.84 26.22 0.19
CA ARG A 620 62.97 27.06 0.65
C ARG A 620 64.21 26.21 0.94
N GLY A 621 64.04 25.02 1.53
CA GLY A 621 65.11 24.05 1.74
C GLY A 621 65.72 23.58 0.41
N GLN A 622 64.89 23.18 -0.55
CA GLN A 622 65.31 22.82 -1.90
C GLN A 622 65.97 23.99 -2.64
N LEU A 623 65.44 25.20 -2.50
CA LEU A 623 66.05 26.42 -3.05
C LEU A 623 67.44 26.65 -2.44
N SER A 624 67.60 26.60 -1.12
CA SER A 624 68.93 26.74 -0.47
C SER A 624 69.92 25.66 -0.90
N ILE A 625 69.45 24.42 -1.11
CA ILE A 625 70.29 23.33 -1.65
C ILE A 625 70.68 23.63 -3.11
N SER A 626 69.75 24.15 -3.92
CA SER A 626 69.98 24.52 -5.32
C SER A 626 70.93 25.73 -5.43
N GLU A 627 70.79 26.72 -4.55
CA GLU A 627 71.68 27.89 -4.46
C GLU A 627 73.09 27.50 -4.04
N ARG A 628 73.24 26.60 -3.05
CA ARG A 628 74.56 26.03 -2.70
C ARG A 628 75.18 25.30 -3.90
N LYS A 629 74.42 24.43 -4.58
CA LYS A 629 74.88 23.78 -5.82
C LYS A 629 75.26 24.80 -6.90
N ARG A 630 74.48 25.87 -7.08
CA ARG A 630 74.77 26.95 -8.04
C ARG A 630 76.05 27.71 -7.67
N ILE A 631 76.32 27.93 -6.38
CA ILE A 631 77.55 28.56 -5.90
C ILE A 631 78.74 27.62 -6.12
N THR A 632 78.65 26.34 -5.78
CA THR A 632 79.71 25.36 -6.03
C THR A 632 80.01 25.21 -7.52
N LEU A 633 78.98 25.06 -8.37
CA LEU A 633 79.15 25.01 -9.84
C LEU A 633 79.71 26.33 -10.42
N GLN A 634 79.44 27.48 -9.78
CA GLN A 634 80.03 28.75 -10.18
C GLN A 634 81.51 28.83 -9.76
N GLN A 635 81.88 28.32 -8.58
CA GLN A 635 83.26 28.19 -8.14
C GLN A 635 84.04 27.21 -9.05
N GLU A 636 83.49 26.04 -9.36
CA GLU A 636 84.06 25.09 -10.32
C GLU A 636 84.24 25.73 -11.71
N LEU A 637 83.30 26.57 -12.17
CA LEU A 637 83.42 27.31 -13.42
C LEU A 637 84.51 28.39 -13.37
N GLU A 638 84.67 29.09 -12.25
CA GLU A 638 85.70 30.11 -12.03
C GLU A 638 87.09 29.47 -11.89
N ASP A 639 87.20 28.32 -11.22
CA ASP A 639 88.40 27.48 -11.16
C ASP A 639 88.78 26.98 -12.56
N CYS A 640 87.83 26.39 -13.32
CA CYS A 640 88.07 25.95 -14.70
C CYS A 640 88.47 27.11 -15.63
N ARG A 641 87.94 28.33 -15.42
CA ARG A 641 88.40 29.53 -16.15
C ARG A 641 89.82 29.92 -15.77
N SER A 642 90.17 29.90 -14.47
CA SER A 642 91.53 30.19 -14.02
C SER A 642 92.55 29.19 -14.55
N LEU A 643 92.17 27.90 -14.63
CA LEU A 643 92.98 26.84 -15.23
C LEU A 643 93.10 26.99 -16.75
N LEU A 644 92.02 27.40 -17.44
CA LEU A 644 92.06 27.70 -18.88
C LEU A 644 92.98 28.90 -19.16
N GLU A 645 92.85 30.00 -18.42
CA GLU A 645 93.76 31.15 -18.55
C GLU A 645 95.22 30.78 -18.23
N ALA A 646 95.46 29.95 -17.20
CA ALA A 646 96.80 29.46 -16.88
C ALA A 646 97.35 28.58 -18.01
N ALA A 647 96.53 27.71 -18.60
CA ALA A 647 96.89 26.89 -19.75
C ALA A 647 97.13 27.72 -21.01
N GLU A 648 96.36 28.76 -21.29
CA GLU A 648 96.57 29.68 -22.41
C GLU A 648 97.84 30.52 -22.24
N ARG A 649 98.13 31.00 -21.02
CA ARG A 649 99.41 31.66 -20.69
C ARG A 649 100.59 30.71 -20.87
N ALA A 650 100.49 29.47 -20.39
CA ALA A 650 101.51 28.44 -20.57
C ALA A 650 101.70 28.08 -22.06
N ARG A 651 100.61 27.92 -22.82
CA ARG A 651 100.64 27.68 -24.27
C ARG A 651 101.32 28.82 -25.01
N LYS A 652 101.00 30.07 -24.67
CA LYS A 652 101.61 31.27 -25.27
C LYS A 652 103.09 31.41 -24.91
N ASN A 653 103.50 31.03 -23.71
CA ASN A 653 104.91 30.96 -23.34
C ASN A 653 105.65 29.88 -24.15
N ALA A 654 105.07 28.69 -24.30
CA ALA A 654 105.62 27.63 -25.14
C ALA A 654 105.65 28.01 -26.64
N GLU A 655 104.66 28.77 -27.14
CA GLU A 655 104.66 29.35 -28.49
C GLU A 655 105.82 30.36 -28.66
N ASN A 656 106.09 31.20 -27.65
CA ASN A 656 107.23 32.13 -27.66
C ASN A 656 108.57 31.38 -27.60
N GLU A 657 108.71 30.37 -26.72
CA GLU A 657 109.91 29.53 -26.60
C GLU A 657 110.17 28.72 -27.89
N LEU A 658 109.10 28.24 -28.55
CA LEU A 658 109.18 27.63 -29.88
C LEU A 658 109.61 28.64 -30.95
N GLY A 659 109.15 29.89 -30.85
CA GLY A 659 109.60 31.00 -31.69
C GLY A 659 111.08 31.33 -31.51
N GLU A 660 111.55 31.47 -30.26
CA GLU A 660 112.96 31.71 -29.94
C GLU A 660 113.86 30.55 -30.37
N THR A 661 113.46 29.31 -30.11
CA THR A 661 114.24 28.12 -30.52
C THR A 661 114.23 27.96 -32.04
N SER A 662 113.15 28.31 -32.74
CA SER A 662 113.11 28.35 -34.21
C SER A 662 114.00 29.47 -34.77
N ALA A 663 114.05 30.64 -34.13
CA ALA A 663 114.95 31.72 -34.50
C ALA A 663 116.42 31.33 -34.31
N ARG A 664 116.78 30.76 -33.15
CA ARG A 664 118.12 30.21 -32.88
C ARG A 664 118.47 29.06 -33.82
N LEU A 665 117.53 28.19 -34.18
CA LEU A 665 117.75 27.13 -35.16
C LEU A 665 118.02 27.72 -36.55
N THR A 666 117.31 28.79 -36.94
CA THR A 666 117.54 29.49 -38.22
C THR A 666 118.89 30.20 -38.21
N GLU A 667 119.29 30.80 -37.09
CA GLU A 667 120.62 31.40 -36.92
C GLU A 667 121.74 30.34 -36.99
N VAL A 668 121.58 29.21 -36.30
CA VAL A 668 122.53 28.08 -36.36
C VAL A 668 122.56 27.47 -37.76
N GLN A 669 121.44 27.38 -38.47
CA GLN A 669 121.41 26.96 -39.88
C GLN A 669 122.16 27.95 -40.77
N LEU A 670 121.99 29.26 -40.59
CA LEU A 670 122.76 30.29 -41.29
C LEU A 670 124.26 30.13 -40.99
N GLN A 671 124.66 30.02 -39.72
CA GLN A 671 126.05 29.77 -39.31
C GLN A 671 126.59 28.47 -39.93
N VAL A 672 125.82 27.39 -39.97
CA VAL A 672 126.19 26.13 -40.64
C VAL A 672 126.33 26.31 -42.16
N THR A 673 125.50 27.10 -42.83
CA THR A 673 125.69 27.39 -44.26
C THR A 673 126.93 28.24 -44.53
N VAL A 674 127.24 29.23 -43.67
CA VAL A 674 128.48 30.01 -43.74
C VAL A 674 129.69 29.10 -43.53
N LEU A 675 129.72 28.33 -42.45
CA LEU A 675 130.79 27.36 -42.16
C LEU A 675 130.91 26.27 -43.24
N THR A 676 129.82 25.88 -43.91
CA THR A 676 129.87 24.94 -45.04
C THR A 676 130.46 25.60 -46.30
N ASN A 677 130.19 26.88 -46.53
CA ASN A 677 130.77 27.62 -47.65
C ASN A 677 132.25 27.97 -47.39
N ASP A 678 132.62 28.38 -46.18
CA ASP A 678 134.01 28.55 -45.76
C ASP A 678 134.75 27.20 -45.78
N LYS A 679 134.13 26.10 -45.33
CA LYS A 679 134.68 24.75 -45.49
C LYS A 679 134.93 24.44 -46.97
N ARG A 680 133.97 24.66 -47.86
CA ARG A 680 134.15 24.45 -49.31
C ARG A 680 135.25 25.32 -49.90
N ARG A 681 135.41 26.55 -49.41
CA ARG A 681 136.50 27.43 -49.82
C ARG A 681 137.84 26.88 -49.34
N MET A 682 137.94 26.47 -48.07
CA MET A 682 139.12 25.81 -47.52
C MET A 682 139.43 24.47 -48.21
N GLU A 683 138.42 23.69 -48.62
CA GLU A 683 138.60 22.47 -49.41
C GLU A 683 139.12 22.78 -50.83
N ALA A 684 138.70 23.91 -51.44
CA ALA A 684 139.25 24.38 -52.72
C ALA A 684 140.67 24.98 -52.58
N ASP A 685 140.92 25.74 -51.51
CA ASP A 685 142.22 26.29 -51.15
C ASP A 685 143.21 25.15 -50.83
N ILE A 686 142.75 24.07 -50.16
CA ILE A 686 143.50 22.83 -49.94
C ILE A 686 143.73 22.08 -51.26
N ALA A 687 142.75 21.98 -52.15
CA ALA A 687 142.94 21.32 -53.45
C ALA A 687 143.94 22.07 -54.34
N ALA A 688 143.95 23.41 -54.29
CA ALA A 688 144.98 24.23 -54.93
C ALA A 688 146.35 23.99 -54.30
N MET A 689 146.46 24.07 -52.96
CA MET A 689 147.70 23.74 -52.25
C MET A 689 148.16 22.30 -52.45
N GLN A 690 147.26 21.34 -52.72
CA GLN A 690 147.62 19.96 -53.07
C GLN A 690 148.21 19.86 -54.48
N SER A 691 147.71 20.64 -55.45
CA SER A 691 148.34 20.75 -56.76
C SER A 691 149.73 21.40 -56.66
N ASP A 692 149.84 22.52 -55.92
CA ASP A 692 151.12 23.18 -55.67
C ASP A 692 152.09 22.27 -54.89
N LEU A 693 151.56 21.43 -53.98
CA LEU A 693 152.32 20.46 -53.20
C LEU A 693 152.77 19.26 -54.05
N ASP A 694 151.98 18.75 -55.00
CA ASP A 694 152.42 17.67 -55.89
C ASP A 694 153.54 18.15 -56.84
N ASP A 695 153.44 19.36 -57.37
CA ASP A 695 154.53 20.00 -58.12
C ASP A 695 155.76 20.24 -57.23
N ALA A 696 155.57 20.71 -55.99
CA ALA A 696 156.65 20.87 -55.02
C ALA A 696 157.25 19.53 -54.57
N LEU A 697 156.48 18.45 -54.43
CA LEU A 697 156.95 17.12 -54.02
C LEU A 697 157.81 16.47 -55.10
N ASN A 698 157.50 16.72 -56.38
CA ASN A 698 158.37 16.30 -57.49
C ASN A 698 159.73 17.04 -57.48
N ALA A 699 159.81 18.26 -56.94
CA ALA A 699 161.07 18.93 -56.64
C ALA A 699 161.70 18.48 -55.30
N GLN A 700 160.89 18.21 -54.27
CA GLN A 700 161.33 17.83 -52.93
C GLN A 700 161.99 16.46 -52.89
N ARG A 701 161.55 15.49 -53.70
CA ARG A 701 162.20 14.18 -53.84
C ARG A 701 163.66 14.28 -54.32
N ALA A 702 164.02 15.33 -55.05
CA ALA A 702 165.41 15.62 -55.45
C ALA A 702 166.23 16.35 -54.36
N ALA A 703 165.59 16.72 -53.24
CA ALA A 703 166.20 17.35 -52.07
C ALA A 703 166.22 16.44 -50.82
N GLU A 704 165.28 15.49 -50.70
CA GLU A 704 165.15 14.57 -49.56
C GLU A 704 166.38 13.69 -49.34
N GLU A 705 167.09 13.29 -50.40
CA GLU A 705 168.39 12.60 -50.31
C GLU A 705 169.47 13.40 -49.53
N ARG A 706 169.24 14.68 -49.24
CA ARG A 706 170.08 15.55 -48.41
C ARG A 706 169.51 15.83 -47.01
N ALA A 707 168.23 15.57 -46.78
CA ALA A 707 167.50 15.97 -45.56
C ALA A 707 167.57 14.94 -44.42
N ASP A 708 167.69 13.65 -44.73
CA ASP A 708 167.78 12.51 -43.78
C ASP A 708 168.91 12.58 -42.73
N ARG A 709 169.72 13.64 -42.74
CA ARG A 709 170.88 13.85 -41.87
C ARG A 709 170.69 14.97 -40.85
N LEU A 710 169.53 15.63 -40.81
CA LEU A 710 169.17 16.64 -39.79
C LEU A 710 168.24 16.09 -38.70
N GLN A 711 168.61 14.91 -38.21
CA GLN A 711 169.02 14.77 -36.82
C GLN A 711 168.05 15.33 -35.76
N ALA A 712 167.06 14.52 -35.43
CA ALA A 712 166.72 14.21 -34.04
C ALA A 712 166.63 15.40 -33.05
N GLU A 713 165.74 16.36 -33.31
CA GLU A 713 165.28 17.31 -32.26
C GLU A 713 164.06 16.82 -31.46
N VAL A 714 163.61 15.58 -31.74
CA VAL A 714 163.31 14.43 -30.85
C VAL A 714 162.64 14.59 -29.46
N ASN A 715 162.73 15.73 -28.75
CA ASN A 715 162.63 15.79 -27.29
C ASN A 715 161.39 16.52 -26.71
N ARG A 716 160.60 17.28 -27.49
CA ARG A 716 159.82 18.38 -26.86
C ARG A 716 158.44 18.05 -26.26
N LEU A 717 157.59 17.23 -26.89
CA LEU A 717 156.15 17.15 -26.53
C LEU A 717 155.59 15.74 -26.30
N ALA A 718 156.39 14.85 -25.70
CA ALA A 718 155.89 13.57 -25.16
C ALA A 718 155.12 13.71 -23.82
N GLY A 719 154.98 14.94 -23.28
CA GLY A 719 154.46 15.18 -21.93
C GLY A 719 152.94 15.35 -21.81
N GLU A 720 152.27 15.86 -22.84
CA GLU A 720 150.85 16.29 -22.73
C GLU A 720 149.86 15.11 -22.79
N LEU A 721 150.29 13.95 -23.33
CA LEU A 721 149.49 12.73 -23.50
C LEU A 721 149.00 12.11 -22.18
N HIS A 722 149.60 12.45 -21.03
CA HIS A 722 149.15 11.91 -19.73
C HIS A 722 147.92 12.63 -19.15
N GLN A 723 147.60 13.86 -19.57
CA GLN A 723 146.49 14.63 -18.99
C GLN A 723 145.10 14.11 -19.43
N GLU A 724 145.01 13.51 -20.63
CA GLU A 724 143.78 12.93 -21.21
C GLU A 724 143.26 11.70 -20.43
N GLN A 725 144.15 10.91 -19.82
CA GLN A 725 143.82 9.56 -19.33
C GLN A 725 143.05 9.51 -18.00
N GLU A 726 142.92 10.64 -17.30
CA GLU A 726 142.09 10.76 -16.09
C GLU A 726 140.61 11.05 -16.44
N ASN A 727 140.35 11.88 -17.46
CA ASN A 727 139.01 12.37 -17.77
C ASN A 727 138.03 11.27 -18.18
N TYR A 728 138.51 10.22 -18.86
CA TYR A 728 137.67 9.13 -19.36
C TYR A 728 136.95 8.34 -18.24
N LYS A 729 137.57 8.21 -17.06
CA LYS A 729 137.04 7.38 -15.95
C LYS A 729 135.79 7.98 -15.29
N ASN A 730 135.66 9.31 -15.30
CA ASN A 730 134.51 9.99 -14.68
C ASN A 730 133.22 9.87 -15.52
N ALA A 731 133.33 9.66 -16.83
CA ALA A 731 132.18 9.56 -17.74
C ALA A 731 131.39 8.24 -17.59
N GLU A 732 132.04 7.14 -17.22
CA GLU A 732 131.38 5.82 -17.16
C GLU A 732 130.45 5.66 -15.94
N GLY A 733 130.65 6.46 -14.89
CA GLY A 733 129.82 6.43 -13.68
C GLY A 733 128.39 6.93 -13.92
N LEU A 734 128.25 8.12 -14.52
CA LEU A 734 126.96 8.78 -14.72
C LEU A 734 125.96 7.93 -15.55
N ARG A 735 126.46 7.19 -16.54
CA ARG A 735 125.60 6.42 -17.46
C ARG A 735 124.83 5.29 -16.77
N LYS A 736 125.45 4.64 -15.77
CA LYS A 736 124.85 3.51 -15.04
C LYS A 736 123.74 3.94 -14.07
N GLN A 737 123.72 5.22 -13.68
CA GLN A 737 122.72 5.77 -12.76
C GLN A 737 121.40 6.06 -13.49
N LEU A 738 121.48 6.66 -14.69
CA LEU A 738 120.32 6.95 -15.55
C LEU A 738 119.64 5.67 -16.11
N GLU A 739 120.41 4.59 -16.34
CA GLU A 739 119.86 3.28 -16.77
C GLU A 739 118.98 2.58 -15.68
N ILE A 740 118.97 3.07 -14.44
CA ILE A 740 118.14 2.54 -13.33
C ILE A 740 116.82 3.31 -13.22
N GLU A 741 116.86 4.65 -13.19
CA GLU A 741 115.68 5.49 -13.02
C GLU A 741 114.63 5.29 -14.13
N ILE A 742 115.10 5.10 -15.38
CA ILE A 742 114.23 4.81 -16.54
C ILE A 742 113.46 3.49 -16.36
N ARG A 743 114.05 2.47 -15.73
CA ARG A 743 113.38 1.19 -15.49
C ARG A 743 112.28 1.30 -14.44
N GLU A 744 112.49 2.06 -13.35
CA GLU A 744 111.44 2.25 -12.34
C GLU A 744 110.22 3.01 -12.88
N ILE A 745 110.43 4.01 -13.73
CA ILE A 745 109.33 4.78 -14.35
C ILE A 745 108.53 3.90 -15.31
N THR A 746 109.19 3.01 -16.06
CA THR A 746 108.53 2.14 -17.05
C THR A 746 107.56 1.16 -16.38
N VAL A 747 107.97 0.50 -15.29
CA VAL A 747 107.12 -0.46 -14.56
C VAL A 747 105.86 0.20 -13.96
N ARG A 748 106.00 1.42 -13.40
CA ARG A 748 104.86 2.17 -12.84
C ARG A 748 103.83 2.58 -13.90
N LEU A 749 104.23 2.70 -15.17
CA LEU A 749 103.31 2.97 -16.28
C LEU A 749 102.48 1.72 -16.63
N GLU A 750 103.13 0.57 -16.78
CA GLU A 750 102.49 -0.70 -17.12
C GLU A 750 101.47 -1.15 -16.05
N GLU A 751 101.78 -0.95 -14.76
CA GLU A 751 100.86 -1.27 -13.66
C GLU A 751 99.58 -0.39 -13.67
N ALA A 752 99.69 0.89 -14.05
CA ALA A 752 98.56 1.81 -14.13
C ALA A 752 97.60 1.45 -15.29
N GLU A 753 98.14 1.17 -16.48
CA GLU A 753 97.34 0.77 -17.64
C GLU A 753 96.64 -0.58 -17.43
N ALA A 754 97.30 -1.53 -16.76
CA ALA A 754 96.74 -2.82 -16.39
C ALA A 754 95.56 -2.71 -15.40
N PHE A 755 95.48 -1.65 -14.59
CA PHE A 755 94.35 -1.40 -13.69
C PHE A 755 93.15 -0.82 -14.46
N ALA A 756 93.35 0.28 -15.19
CA ALA A 756 92.27 0.98 -15.91
C ALA A 756 91.56 0.07 -16.94
N THR A 757 92.33 -0.75 -17.67
CA THR A 757 91.77 -1.68 -18.67
C THR A 757 90.96 -2.84 -18.08
N ARG A 758 91.09 -3.14 -16.78
CA ARG A 758 90.30 -4.17 -16.08
C ARG A 758 88.96 -3.62 -15.58
N GLU A 759 88.94 -2.40 -15.04
CA GLU A 759 87.70 -1.72 -14.63
C GLU A 759 86.79 -1.43 -15.82
N GLY A 760 87.32 -0.85 -16.90
CA GLY A 760 86.55 -0.51 -18.10
C GLY A 760 85.83 -1.72 -18.71
N LYS A 761 86.50 -2.88 -18.82
CA LYS A 761 85.89 -4.13 -19.30
C LYS A 761 84.75 -4.61 -18.40
N ARG A 762 84.83 -4.40 -17.08
CA ARG A 762 83.77 -4.73 -16.10
C ARG A 762 82.56 -3.82 -16.23
N GLN A 763 82.75 -2.53 -16.51
CA GLN A 763 81.66 -1.58 -16.73
C GLN A 763 80.98 -1.83 -18.09
N ILE A 764 81.75 -2.05 -19.15
CA ILE A 764 81.23 -2.40 -20.49
C ILE A 764 80.36 -3.66 -20.43
N ALA A 765 80.79 -4.71 -19.71
CA ALA A 765 79.98 -5.93 -19.56
C ALA A 765 78.64 -5.69 -18.85
N LYS A 766 78.58 -4.80 -17.85
CA LYS A 766 77.32 -4.39 -17.20
C LYS A 766 76.41 -3.61 -18.14
N LEU A 767 76.97 -2.69 -18.94
CA LEU A 767 76.20 -1.93 -19.93
C LEU A 767 75.66 -2.84 -21.04
N GLN A 768 76.44 -3.79 -21.53
CA GLN A 768 76.02 -4.78 -22.54
C GLN A 768 74.92 -5.72 -22.02
N ALA A 769 74.94 -6.11 -20.74
CA ALA A 769 73.82 -6.82 -20.13
C ALA A 769 72.56 -5.93 -20.09
N ARG A 770 72.69 -4.69 -19.60
CA ARG A 770 71.57 -3.75 -19.50
C ARG A 770 70.95 -3.39 -20.85
N ILE A 771 71.74 -3.34 -21.93
CA ILE A 771 71.24 -3.16 -23.30
C ILE A 771 70.37 -4.35 -23.72
N ARG A 772 70.79 -5.59 -23.47
CA ARG A 772 69.99 -6.79 -23.80
C ARG A 772 68.69 -6.88 -23.01
N ASP A 773 68.71 -6.48 -21.73
CA ASP A 773 67.50 -6.40 -20.92
C ASP A 773 66.50 -5.39 -21.53
N LEU A 774 66.99 -4.20 -21.92
CA LEU A 774 66.19 -3.16 -22.56
C LEU A 774 65.71 -3.54 -23.97
N GLU A 775 66.50 -4.29 -24.74
CA GLU A 775 66.10 -4.86 -26.04
C GLU A 775 64.96 -5.89 -25.88
N ALA A 776 65.01 -6.73 -24.83
CA ALA A 776 63.96 -7.68 -24.52
C ALA A 776 62.67 -6.99 -23.99
N GLU A 777 62.80 -5.97 -23.15
CA GLU A 777 61.68 -5.12 -22.71
C GLU A 777 61.04 -4.39 -23.91
N LEU A 778 61.84 -3.87 -24.85
CA LEU A 778 61.36 -3.23 -26.06
C LEU A 778 60.62 -4.21 -26.99
N GLU A 779 61.09 -5.45 -27.15
CA GLU A 779 60.36 -6.49 -27.88
C GLU A 779 59.03 -6.86 -27.20
N ALA A 780 59.01 -6.96 -25.87
CA ALA A 780 57.80 -7.27 -25.11
C ALA A 780 56.75 -6.15 -25.26
N GLU A 781 57.16 -4.89 -25.17
CA GLU A 781 56.26 -3.76 -25.31
C GLU A 781 55.81 -3.54 -26.78
N GLN A 782 56.66 -3.86 -27.76
CA GLN A 782 56.24 -3.94 -29.16
C GLN A 782 55.18 -5.03 -29.42
N ARG A 783 55.19 -6.15 -28.68
CA ARG A 783 54.12 -7.17 -28.78
C ARG A 783 52.81 -6.64 -28.17
N ARG A 784 52.88 -6.02 -26.98
CA ARG A 784 51.73 -5.34 -26.35
C ARG A 784 51.14 -4.23 -27.24
N LEU A 785 51.97 -3.45 -27.93
CA LEU A 785 51.52 -2.45 -28.91
C LEU A 785 50.76 -3.06 -30.10
N ARG A 786 51.15 -4.27 -30.55
CA ARG A 786 50.42 -4.98 -31.62
C ARG A 786 49.10 -5.56 -31.13
N GLU A 787 49.05 -6.09 -29.91
CA GLU A 787 47.82 -6.60 -29.29
C GLU A 787 46.82 -5.48 -28.95
N THR A 788 47.28 -4.38 -28.39
CA THR A 788 46.45 -3.19 -28.14
C THR A 788 45.95 -2.54 -29.44
N ALA A 789 46.77 -2.48 -30.49
CA ALA A 789 46.33 -2.04 -31.82
C ALA A 789 45.28 -2.99 -32.46
N ALA A 790 45.39 -4.30 -32.24
CA ALA A 790 44.39 -5.26 -32.69
C ALA A 790 43.05 -5.11 -31.92
N ASN A 791 43.12 -4.89 -30.61
CA ASN A 791 41.95 -4.62 -29.77
C ASN A 791 41.29 -3.27 -30.11
N MET A 792 42.07 -2.21 -30.33
CA MET A 792 41.59 -0.93 -30.88
C MET A 792 40.75 -1.15 -32.14
N ARG A 793 41.28 -1.88 -33.14
CA ARG A 793 40.57 -2.17 -34.40
C ARG A 793 39.30 -3.02 -34.22
N LYS A 794 39.18 -3.77 -33.12
CA LYS A 794 37.95 -4.48 -32.76
C LYS A 794 36.93 -3.50 -32.16
N TYR A 795 37.34 -2.66 -31.23
CA TYR A 795 36.49 -1.63 -30.63
C TYR A 795 36.07 -0.55 -31.64
N GLU A 796 36.90 -0.18 -32.62
CA GLU A 796 36.53 0.72 -33.73
C GLU A 796 35.38 0.16 -34.59
N ARG A 797 35.30 -1.17 -34.77
CA ARG A 797 34.20 -1.81 -35.51
C ARG A 797 32.93 -1.80 -34.69
N GLN A 798 33.01 -2.23 -33.42
CA GLN A 798 31.87 -2.21 -32.50
C GLN A 798 31.34 -0.79 -32.29
N TYR A 799 32.22 0.22 -32.21
CA TYR A 799 31.84 1.63 -32.16
C TYR A 799 31.10 2.07 -33.42
N LYS A 800 31.55 1.66 -34.62
CA LYS A 800 30.86 1.98 -35.89
C LYS A 800 29.51 1.27 -36.02
N GLU A 801 29.40 0.03 -35.55
CA GLU A 801 28.15 -0.73 -35.49
C GLU A 801 27.14 -0.05 -34.54
N ILE A 802 27.58 0.34 -33.34
CA ILE A 802 26.77 1.12 -32.37
C ILE A 802 26.42 2.52 -32.91
N GLN A 803 27.34 3.18 -33.61
CA GLN A 803 27.09 4.49 -34.21
C GLN A 803 26.03 4.40 -35.33
N THR A 804 26.10 3.39 -36.21
CA THR A 804 25.08 3.17 -37.24
C THR A 804 23.71 2.84 -36.63
N GLN A 805 23.68 2.00 -35.57
CA GLN A 805 22.43 1.76 -34.83
C GLN A 805 21.87 3.05 -34.22
N ALA A 806 22.70 3.86 -33.58
CA ALA A 806 22.27 5.12 -32.97
C ALA A 806 21.78 6.15 -34.01
N ASP A 807 22.34 6.17 -35.22
CA ASP A 807 21.88 7.04 -36.31
C ASP A 807 20.57 6.53 -36.97
N ASP A 808 20.32 5.21 -36.97
CA ASP A 808 19.02 4.65 -37.36
C ASP A 808 17.94 4.80 -36.27
N ASP A 809 18.30 4.67 -34.99
CA ASP A 809 17.42 4.98 -33.85
C ASP A 809 17.03 6.47 -33.87
N ARG A 810 17.98 7.37 -34.19
CA ARG A 810 17.70 8.81 -34.41
C ARG A 810 16.71 9.05 -35.54
N ARG A 811 16.77 8.28 -36.64
CA ARG A 811 15.78 8.36 -37.73
C ARG A 811 14.40 7.93 -37.26
N GLN A 812 14.29 6.80 -36.56
CA GLN A 812 13.02 6.34 -35.98
C GLN A 812 12.44 7.36 -34.98
N VAL A 813 13.27 7.96 -34.12
CA VAL A 813 12.85 9.03 -33.19
C VAL A 813 12.39 10.29 -33.94
N ALA A 814 13.03 10.66 -35.06
CA ALA A 814 12.60 11.78 -35.89
C ALA A 814 11.24 11.50 -36.58
N GLU A 815 11.03 10.29 -37.09
CA GLU A 815 9.75 9.85 -37.67
C GLU A 815 8.63 9.82 -36.61
N LEU A 816 8.90 9.29 -35.41
CA LEU A 816 7.97 9.31 -34.28
C LEU A 816 7.68 10.73 -33.82
N THR A 817 8.67 11.64 -33.82
CA THR A 817 8.47 13.05 -33.48
C THR A 817 7.56 13.74 -34.51
N SER A 818 7.80 13.51 -35.82
CA SER A 818 6.92 13.99 -36.89
C SER A 818 5.49 13.45 -36.77
N LEU A 819 5.32 12.18 -36.36
CA LEU A 819 4.01 11.59 -36.10
C LEU A 819 3.33 12.23 -34.87
N VAL A 820 4.09 12.50 -33.80
CA VAL A 820 3.61 13.21 -32.60
C VAL A 820 3.21 14.65 -32.92
N ASP A 821 3.94 15.36 -33.78
CA ASP A 821 3.58 16.71 -34.24
C ASP A 821 2.30 16.68 -35.09
N GLN A 822 2.16 15.73 -36.01
CA GLN A 822 0.93 15.54 -36.79
C GLN A 822 -0.27 15.19 -35.91
N LEU A 823 -0.09 14.36 -34.87
CA LEU A 823 -1.12 14.07 -33.88
C LEU A 823 -1.41 15.30 -32.99
N THR A 824 -0.41 16.10 -32.65
CA THR A 824 -0.58 17.34 -31.87
C THR A 824 -1.33 18.41 -32.68
N ILE A 825 -1.10 18.51 -33.99
CA ILE A 825 -1.88 19.35 -34.90
C ILE A 825 -3.33 18.84 -34.96
N LYS A 826 -3.56 17.52 -35.08
CA LYS A 826 -4.92 16.94 -35.02
C LYS A 826 -5.61 17.20 -33.69
N ILE A 827 -4.91 17.10 -32.57
CA ILE A 827 -5.43 17.45 -31.23
C ILE A 827 -5.77 18.94 -31.15
N LYS A 828 -4.96 19.84 -31.73
CA LYS A 828 -5.31 21.28 -31.81
C LYS A 828 -6.55 21.52 -32.67
N THR A 829 -6.73 20.83 -33.79
CA THR A 829 -7.98 20.95 -34.59
C THR A 829 -9.19 20.36 -33.88
N TYR A 830 -9.05 19.23 -33.17
CA TYR A 830 -10.15 18.67 -32.37
C TYR A 830 -10.49 19.55 -31.16
N LYS A 831 -9.50 20.15 -30.49
CA LYS A 831 -9.75 21.18 -29.46
C LYS A 831 -10.52 22.35 -30.02
N ARG A 832 -10.13 22.91 -31.17
CA ARG A 832 -10.88 24.01 -31.80
C ARG A 832 -12.30 23.61 -32.20
N GLN A 833 -12.53 22.37 -32.62
CA GLN A 833 -13.88 21.84 -32.89
C GLN A 833 -14.70 21.63 -31.62
N ILE A 834 -14.07 21.28 -30.49
CA ILE A 834 -14.72 21.20 -29.18
C ILE A 834 -15.05 22.62 -28.68
N GLU A 835 -14.10 23.56 -28.77
CA GLU A 835 -14.30 24.99 -28.42
C GLU A 835 -15.42 25.61 -29.27
N GLU A 836 -15.46 25.37 -30.59
CA GLU A 836 -16.55 25.78 -31.48
C GLU A 836 -17.91 25.13 -31.11
N ALA A 837 -17.90 23.88 -30.63
CA ALA A 837 -19.11 23.20 -30.15
C ALA A 837 -19.55 23.69 -28.76
N GLU A 838 -18.63 24.03 -27.87
CA GLU A 838 -18.85 24.61 -26.55
C GLU A 838 -19.39 26.06 -26.66
N ASP A 839 -18.90 26.85 -27.62
CA ASP A 839 -19.47 28.17 -27.95
C ASP A 839 -20.89 28.04 -28.51
N VAL A 840 -21.17 27.05 -29.37
CA VAL A 840 -22.52 26.76 -29.86
C VAL A 840 -23.43 26.26 -28.73
N ALA A 841 -22.93 25.43 -27.81
CA ALA A 841 -23.64 24.97 -26.62
C ALA A 841 -23.91 26.13 -25.63
N SER A 842 -22.95 27.04 -25.45
CA SER A 842 -23.09 28.27 -24.67
C SER A 842 -24.13 29.21 -25.31
N LEU A 843 -24.13 29.35 -26.64
CA LEU A 843 -25.15 30.13 -27.37
C LEU A 843 -26.54 29.50 -27.28
N THR A 844 -26.67 28.16 -27.30
CA THR A 844 -27.97 27.53 -27.04
C THR A 844 -28.36 27.67 -25.58
N MET A 845 -27.49 27.41 -24.60
CA MET A 845 -27.72 27.60 -23.16
C MET A 845 -28.07 29.05 -22.78
N ASN A 846 -27.54 30.06 -23.46
CA ASN A 846 -27.92 31.45 -23.22
C ASN A 846 -29.28 31.81 -23.85
N LYS A 847 -29.63 31.27 -25.03
CA LYS A 847 -31.01 31.32 -25.57
C LYS A 847 -31.98 30.58 -24.65
N TYR A 848 -31.52 29.49 -24.02
CA TYR A 848 -32.20 28.67 -23.03
C TYR A 848 -32.53 29.48 -21.78
N ARG A 849 -31.52 30.01 -21.06
CA ARG A 849 -31.71 30.85 -19.86
C ARG A 849 -32.68 32.01 -20.10
N LYS A 850 -32.61 32.63 -21.28
CA LYS A 850 -33.53 33.72 -21.65
C LYS A 850 -34.98 33.24 -21.85
N ALA A 851 -35.18 32.05 -22.41
CA ALA A 851 -36.49 31.41 -22.47
C ALA A 851 -36.96 30.86 -21.11
N GLN A 852 -36.04 30.50 -20.21
CA GLN A 852 -36.36 30.12 -18.84
C GLN A 852 -36.85 31.31 -18.04
N GLN A 853 -36.15 32.46 -18.09
CA GLN A 853 -36.63 33.69 -17.44
C GLN A 853 -38.00 34.12 -17.96
N LEU A 854 -38.29 33.93 -19.27
CA LEU A 854 -39.62 34.17 -19.83
C LEU A 854 -40.69 33.17 -19.35
N ILE A 855 -40.28 31.95 -18.92
CA ILE A 855 -41.16 30.97 -18.28
C ILE A 855 -41.31 31.29 -16.80
N GLU A 856 -40.26 31.61 -16.07
CA GLU A 856 -40.32 32.06 -14.67
C GLU A 856 -41.16 33.34 -14.53
N GLU A 857 -41.06 34.29 -15.47
CA GLU A 857 -41.96 35.44 -15.57
C GLU A 857 -43.40 35.05 -15.93
N ALA A 858 -43.61 33.98 -16.70
CA ALA A 858 -44.94 33.49 -17.05
C ALA A 858 -45.57 32.69 -15.89
N GLU A 859 -44.78 31.93 -15.15
CA GLU A 859 -45.13 31.22 -13.93
C GLU A 859 -45.40 32.22 -12.82
N HIS A 860 -44.56 33.23 -12.59
CA HIS A 860 -44.84 34.27 -11.60
C HIS A 860 -46.07 35.14 -11.97
N ARG A 861 -46.42 35.23 -13.25
CA ARG A 861 -47.73 35.75 -13.72
C ARG A 861 -48.87 34.75 -13.52
N ALA A 862 -48.64 33.46 -13.74
CA ALA A 862 -49.60 32.39 -13.49
C ALA A 862 -49.90 32.24 -11.99
N ASP A 863 -48.91 32.44 -11.12
CA ASP A 863 -48.99 32.42 -9.66
C ASP A 863 -49.82 33.60 -9.14
N ASN A 864 -49.61 34.79 -9.73
CA ASN A 864 -50.45 35.96 -9.44
C ASN A 864 -51.86 35.79 -10.03
N ALA A 865 -52.01 35.11 -11.18
CA ALA A 865 -53.31 34.74 -11.72
C ALA A 865 -53.99 33.62 -10.92
N GLU A 866 -53.25 32.70 -10.28
CA GLU A 866 -53.70 31.62 -9.40
C GLU A 866 -54.12 32.21 -8.04
N LYS A 867 -53.40 33.20 -7.50
CA LYS A 867 -53.81 33.96 -6.31
C LYS A 867 -55.10 34.75 -6.58
N ASN A 868 -55.23 35.34 -7.77
CA ASN A 868 -56.48 35.98 -8.21
C ASN A 868 -57.60 34.96 -8.53
N LEU A 869 -57.27 33.78 -9.06
CA LEU A 869 -58.22 32.69 -9.31
C LEU A 869 -58.64 32.00 -8.02
N ALA A 870 -57.82 31.94 -6.97
CA ALA A 870 -58.20 31.43 -5.65
C ALA A 870 -59.28 32.31 -5.01
N ALA A 871 -59.28 33.62 -5.29
CA ALA A 871 -60.37 34.52 -4.92
C ALA A 871 -61.68 34.28 -5.72
N VAL A 872 -61.58 33.71 -6.94
CA VAL A 872 -62.74 33.47 -7.86
C VAL A 872 -63.24 32.02 -7.83
N ARG A 873 -62.38 31.04 -7.51
CA ARG A 873 -62.66 29.59 -7.41
C ARG A 873 -63.58 29.20 -6.24
N ARG A 874 -64.14 30.17 -5.50
CA ARG A 874 -65.34 29.96 -4.66
C ARG A 874 -66.64 29.80 -5.47
N THR A 875 -66.59 29.94 -6.80
CA THR A 875 -67.79 29.87 -7.67
C THR A 875 -67.56 29.08 -8.95
N ARG A 876 -68.31 27.98 -9.09
CA ARG A 876 -68.40 27.02 -10.23
C ARG A 876 -67.09 26.21 -10.49
N SER A 877 -67.05 24.88 -10.69
CA SER A 877 -67.99 23.76 -10.91
C SER A 877 -67.82 23.11 -12.30
N MET A 878 -67.63 21.78 -12.28
CA MET A 878 -67.87 20.79 -13.35
C MET A 878 -67.03 20.78 -14.64
N SER A 879 -66.27 19.67 -14.79
CA SER A 879 -66.19 18.83 -16.03
C SER A 879 -65.40 19.36 -17.25
N VAL A 880 -64.88 18.56 -18.21
CA VAL A 880 -64.56 17.10 -18.31
C VAL A 880 -63.63 16.86 -19.52
N SER A 881 -62.78 15.81 -19.46
CA SER A 881 -62.11 15.10 -20.59
C SER A 881 -61.06 15.77 -21.49
N ARG A 882 -60.05 14.94 -21.86
CA ARG A 882 -59.35 14.86 -23.18
C ARG A 882 -58.36 15.99 -23.56
N GLU A 883 -57.27 15.77 -24.31
CA GLU A 883 -56.46 14.57 -24.69
C GLU A 883 -55.15 15.09 -25.37
N ILE A 884 -54.34 14.23 -26.00
CA ILE A 884 -53.45 14.59 -27.15
C ILE A 884 -52.17 15.45 -26.88
N THR A 885 -51.03 14.73 -26.80
CA THR A 885 -49.87 14.87 -27.74
C THR A 885 -48.69 15.86 -27.49
N LYS A 886 -47.54 15.24 -27.17
CA LYS A 886 -46.13 15.47 -27.63
C LYS A 886 -45.38 16.82 -27.43
N VAL A 887 -44.34 16.72 -26.57
CA VAL A 887 -42.89 16.91 -26.87
C VAL A 887 -42.32 18.36 -27.10
N VAL A 888 -41.08 18.55 -26.62
CA VAL A 888 -40.17 19.74 -26.65
C VAL A 888 -40.54 20.95 -25.78
N ARG A 889 -40.00 20.97 -24.56
CA ARG A 889 -38.82 21.77 -24.14
C ARG A 889 -38.32 21.17 -22.81
N SER A 890 -37.02 20.89 -22.63
CA SER A 890 -35.94 21.82 -22.21
C SER A 890 -36.23 22.46 -20.84
N PHE A 891 -35.22 22.68 -19.96
CA PHE A 891 -35.42 22.83 -18.50
C PHE A 891 -34.39 22.08 -17.60
N VAL A 892 -33.08 22.36 -17.36
CA VAL A 892 -32.01 23.28 -17.86
C VAL A 892 -30.61 22.88 -17.32
N PHE A 893 -29.56 23.59 -17.74
CA PHE A 893 -28.22 23.80 -17.15
C PHE A 893 -27.19 22.64 -17.16
N ASP A 894 -26.09 22.89 -17.87
CA ASP A 894 -24.76 22.42 -17.47
C ASP A 894 -24.35 23.11 -16.16
N VAL A 895 -24.15 22.32 -15.11
CA VAL A 895 -23.31 22.71 -13.96
C VAL A 895 -22.34 21.57 -13.71
N SER A 896 -21.04 21.88 -13.62
CA SER A 896 -19.99 20.91 -13.26
C SER A 896 -20.08 20.50 -11.79
N VAL A 897 -21.09 19.67 -11.48
CA VAL A 897 -21.31 18.85 -10.29
C VAL A 897 -20.58 19.32 -9.03
N LEU A 898 -21.20 20.24 -8.30
CA LEU A 898 -20.88 20.53 -6.90
C LEU A 898 -22.07 20.09 -6.04
N VAL A 899 -21.95 18.94 -5.40
CA VAL A 899 -23.00 18.34 -4.57
C VAL A 899 -22.74 18.66 -3.10
N PHE A 900 -23.75 19.24 -2.45
CA PHE A 900 -24.02 19.15 -1.02
C PHE A 900 -25.13 18.10 -0.83
N LEU A 901 -25.09 17.33 0.26
CA LEU A 901 -26.06 16.26 0.53
C LEU A 901 -26.19 16.03 2.05
N ASP A 902 -27.02 16.84 2.70
CA ASP A 902 -27.15 16.82 4.16
C ASP A 902 -28.21 15.78 4.57
N ILE A 903 -27.86 14.85 5.47
CA ILE A 903 -28.75 13.76 5.90
C ILE A 903 -29.07 13.93 7.39
N THR A 904 -30.27 14.44 7.67
CA THR A 904 -30.85 14.59 9.02
C THR A 904 -31.81 13.45 9.35
N VAL A 905 -31.56 12.69 10.44
CA VAL A 905 -32.46 11.61 10.92
C VAL A 905 -32.94 11.89 12.35
N LEU A 906 -34.26 11.96 12.52
CA LEU A 906 -34.96 12.25 13.78
C LEU A 906 -35.99 11.15 14.10
N LEU A 907 -35.71 10.30 15.09
CA LEU A 907 -36.61 9.21 15.51
C LEU A 907 -36.66 9.13 17.06
N GLN A 908 -37.87 9.12 17.63
CA GLN A 908 -38.04 9.27 19.08
C GLN A 908 -37.87 7.97 19.88
N ARG A 909 -38.06 6.79 19.27
CA ARG A 909 -37.80 5.47 19.86
C ARG A 909 -37.49 4.45 18.76
N LEU A 910 -36.32 3.82 18.82
CA LEU A 910 -35.97 2.61 18.07
C LEU A 910 -34.85 1.86 18.82
N VAL A 911 -34.29 0.77 18.26
CA VAL A 911 -33.36 -0.10 19.00
C VAL A 911 -32.06 -0.38 18.22
N PHE A 912 -32.15 -0.53 16.89
CA PHE A 912 -31.04 -0.61 15.94
C PHE A 912 -31.35 0.36 14.78
N LEU A 913 -30.31 0.96 14.18
CA LEU A 913 -30.41 1.78 12.96
C LEU A 913 -29.00 1.92 12.35
N ASP A 914 -28.83 1.48 11.11
CA ASP A 914 -27.54 1.50 10.43
C ASP A 914 -27.60 2.47 9.24
N ILE A 915 -26.72 3.47 9.20
CA ILE A 915 -26.67 4.48 8.13
C ILE A 915 -25.37 4.32 7.37
N THR A 916 -25.44 3.96 6.08
CA THR A 916 -24.28 3.77 5.22
C THR A 916 -24.31 4.73 4.03
N VAL A 917 -23.21 5.45 3.78
CA VAL A 917 -23.12 6.44 2.68
C VAL A 917 -21.88 6.17 1.81
N LEU A 918 -22.11 5.94 0.51
CA LEU A 918 -21.12 5.50 -0.47
C LEU A 918 -21.15 6.38 -1.73
N LEU A 919 -20.21 7.32 -1.86
CA LEU A 919 -20.18 8.29 -2.97
C LEU A 919 -18.73 8.58 -3.42
N GLN A 920 -18.48 8.68 -4.73
CA GLN A 920 -17.11 8.71 -5.27
C GLN A 920 -16.44 10.10 -5.27
N ARG A 921 -17.21 11.19 -5.41
CA ARG A 921 -16.70 12.58 -5.38
C ARG A 921 -17.77 13.54 -4.87
N LEU A 922 -17.53 14.20 -3.75
CA LEU A 922 -18.31 15.34 -3.26
C LEU A 922 -17.35 16.44 -2.78
N VAL A 923 -17.90 17.56 -2.29
CA VAL A 923 -17.12 18.61 -1.64
C VAL A 923 -17.44 18.65 -0.14
N PHE A 924 -18.72 18.68 0.23
CA PHE A 924 -19.23 18.63 1.60
C PHE A 924 -20.24 17.48 1.76
N LEU A 925 -20.34 16.93 2.97
CA LEU A 925 -21.36 15.95 3.36
C LEU A 925 -21.57 16.06 4.87
N ASP A 926 -22.77 16.41 5.32
CA ASP A 926 -23.08 16.55 6.75
C ASP A 926 -24.13 15.51 7.16
N ILE A 927 -23.83 14.68 8.18
CA ILE A 927 -24.75 13.65 8.68
C ILE A 927 -25.08 13.94 10.14
N THR A 928 -26.38 14.10 10.44
CA THR A 928 -26.83 14.42 11.80
C THR A 928 -27.94 13.49 12.27
N VAL A 929 -27.74 12.86 13.43
CA VAL A 929 -28.63 11.81 13.97
C VAL A 929 -29.06 12.14 15.40
N LEU A 930 -30.37 12.25 15.60
CA LEU A 930 -31.00 12.75 16.83
C LEU A 930 -32.03 11.74 17.36
N LEU A 931 -31.70 11.01 18.44
CA LEU A 931 -32.54 9.91 18.96
C LEU A 931 -32.66 9.97 20.49
N GLN A 932 -33.87 9.83 21.04
CA GLN A 932 -34.07 9.97 22.49
C GLN A 932 -33.75 8.70 23.29
N ARG A 933 -33.97 7.51 22.72
CA ARG A 933 -33.56 6.22 23.30
C ARG A 933 -33.26 5.23 22.18
N LEU A 934 -32.14 4.53 22.31
CA LEU A 934 -31.65 3.52 21.38
C LEU A 934 -30.85 2.46 22.17
N VAL A 935 -30.45 1.36 21.51
CA VAL A 935 -29.52 0.38 22.08
C VAL A 935 -28.22 0.35 21.26
N PHE A 936 -28.32 0.33 19.94
CA PHE A 936 -27.21 0.19 18.99
C PHE A 936 -27.38 1.16 17.81
N LEU A 937 -26.29 1.77 17.32
CA LEU A 937 -26.25 2.62 16.12
C LEU A 937 -24.93 2.42 15.40
N ASP A 938 -24.97 2.13 14.09
CA ASP A 938 -23.79 2.09 13.25
C ASP A 938 -23.89 3.16 12.16
N ILE A 939 -22.92 4.08 12.10
CA ILE A 939 -22.78 5.04 10.99
C ILE A 939 -21.50 4.71 10.24
N THR A 940 -21.61 4.39 8.95
CA THR A 940 -20.45 4.10 8.09
C THR A 940 -20.40 5.03 6.88
N VAL A 941 -19.29 5.77 6.72
CA VAL A 941 -19.13 6.77 5.66
C VAL A 941 -17.90 6.46 4.81
N LEU A 942 -18.12 6.18 3.53
CA LEU A 942 -17.12 5.69 2.58
C LEU A 942 -17.07 6.57 1.32
N LEU A 943 -16.07 7.46 1.24
CA LEU A 943 -15.95 8.44 0.16
C LEU A 943 -14.51 8.53 -0.35
N GLN A 944 -14.32 8.49 -1.67
CA GLN A 944 -12.96 8.48 -2.24
C GLN A 944 -12.30 9.87 -2.25
N ARG A 945 -13.08 10.94 -2.47
CA ARG A 945 -12.60 12.33 -2.36
C ARG A 945 -13.72 13.23 -1.84
N LEU A 946 -13.40 13.97 -0.78
CA LEU A 946 -14.23 14.99 -0.16
C LEU A 946 -13.32 16.14 0.31
N VAL A 947 -13.89 17.29 0.68
CA VAL A 947 -13.15 18.39 1.34
C VAL A 947 -13.47 18.43 2.83
N PHE A 948 -14.75 18.30 3.20
CA PHE A 948 -15.26 18.47 4.56
C PHE A 948 -16.34 17.43 4.88
N LEU A 949 -16.31 16.81 6.06
CA LEU A 949 -17.35 15.92 6.60
C LEU A 949 -17.57 16.26 8.07
N ASP A 950 -18.82 16.54 8.44
CA ASP A 950 -19.25 16.62 9.84
C ASP A 950 -20.24 15.49 10.15
N ILE A 951 -19.98 14.74 11.22
CA ILE A 951 -20.91 13.76 11.77
C ILE A 951 -21.31 14.18 13.19
N THR A 952 -22.59 14.48 13.41
CA THR A 952 -23.09 14.88 14.75
C THR A 952 -24.14 13.89 15.27
N VAL A 953 -23.88 13.24 16.40
CA VAL A 953 -24.73 12.18 16.97
C VAL A 953 -25.15 12.54 18.40
N LEU A 954 -26.43 12.85 18.61
CA LEU A 954 -26.96 13.29 19.91
C LEU A 954 -28.00 12.31 20.44
N LEU A 955 -27.65 11.54 21.48
CA LEU A 955 -28.50 10.44 21.99
C LEU A 955 -28.64 10.49 23.52
N GLN A 956 -29.87 10.56 24.03
CA GLN A 956 -30.08 10.73 25.48
C GLN A 956 -29.88 9.43 26.29
N ARG A 957 -30.11 8.25 25.70
CA ARG A 957 -29.74 6.95 26.30
C ARG A 957 -29.42 5.94 25.21
N LEU A 958 -28.30 5.26 25.39
CA LEU A 958 -27.74 4.29 24.46
C LEU A 958 -27.02 3.16 25.22
N VAL A 959 -26.71 2.06 24.57
CA VAL A 959 -25.82 1.01 25.10
C VAL A 959 -24.50 0.99 24.32
N PHE A 960 -24.56 0.98 22.99
CA PHE A 960 -23.43 0.83 22.07
C PHE A 960 -23.59 1.77 20.86
N LEU A 961 -22.49 2.28 20.30
CA LEU A 961 -22.45 3.12 19.09
C LEU A 961 -21.10 2.93 18.42
N ASP A 962 -21.10 2.57 17.14
CA ASP A 962 -19.90 2.59 16.30
C ASP A 962 -20.05 3.65 15.20
N ILE A 963 -19.04 4.51 15.08
CA ILE A 963 -18.92 5.45 13.95
C ILE A 963 -17.66 5.09 13.18
N THR A 964 -17.80 4.67 11.92
CA THR A 964 -16.68 4.28 11.06
C THR A 964 -16.57 5.24 9.86
N VAL A 965 -15.43 5.90 9.71
CA VAL A 965 -15.20 6.90 8.65
C VAL A 965 -13.96 6.56 7.84
N LEU A 966 -14.15 6.30 6.55
CA LEU A 966 -13.15 5.76 5.64
C LEU A 966 -13.00 6.63 4.38
N LEU A 967 -11.97 7.48 4.34
CA LEU A 967 -11.79 8.49 3.29
C LEU A 967 -10.35 8.52 2.75
N GLN A 968 -10.20 8.45 1.42
CA GLN A 968 -8.87 8.42 0.79
C GLN A 968 -8.22 9.81 0.67
N ARG A 969 -9.02 10.88 0.56
CA ARG A 969 -8.58 12.27 0.69
C ARG A 969 -9.71 13.12 1.27
N LEU A 970 -9.38 13.84 2.34
CA LEU A 970 -10.21 14.83 3.01
C LEU A 970 -9.32 16.02 3.43
N VAL A 971 -9.91 17.18 3.74
CA VAL A 971 -9.18 18.30 4.36
C VAL A 971 -9.49 18.37 5.87
N PHE A 972 -10.77 18.31 6.25
CA PHE A 972 -11.24 18.43 7.63
C PHE A 972 -12.32 17.37 7.95
N LEU A 973 -12.27 16.77 9.13
CA LEU A 973 -13.32 15.92 9.72
C LEU A 973 -13.65 16.43 11.12
N ASP A 974 -14.93 16.64 11.40
CA ASP A 974 -15.46 16.77 12.76
C ASP A 974 -16.38 15.58 13.09
N ILE A 975 -16.18 14.95 14.24
CA ILE A 975 -17.12 13.97 14.80
C ILE A 975 -17.52 14.44 16.20
N THR A 976 -18.76 14.93 16.33
CA THR A 976 -19.32 15.37 17.62
C THR A 976 -20.35 14.36 18.14
N VAL A 977 -20.08 13.79 19.31
CA VAL A 977 -20.93 12.75 19.93
C VAL A 977 -21.29 13.17 21.36
N LEU A 978 -22.55 13.56 21.58
CA LEU A 978 -23.02 14.02 22.90
C LEU A 978 -24.08 13.06 23.45
N LEU A 979 -23.72 12.27 24.47
CA LEU A 979 -24.55 11.19 25.02
C LEU A 979 -24.76 11.34 26.53
N GLN A 980 -26.02 11.28 26.99
CA GLN A 980 -26.30 11.46 28.43
C GLN A 980 -26.16 10.16 29.25
N ARG A 981 -26.26 8.98 28.61
CA ARG A 981 -25.92 7.68 29.20
C ARG A 981 -25.52 6.69 28.10
N LEU A 982 -24.42 6.00 28.31
CA LEU A 982 -23.86 5.00 27.40
C LEU A 982 -23.22 3.83 28.19
N VAL A 983 -22.94 2.71 27.53
CA VAL A 983 -22.12 1.62 28.09
C VAL A 983 -20.79 1.49 27.34
N PHE A 984 -20.81 1.46 26.01
CA PHE A 984 -19.63 1.36 25.13
C PHE A 984 -19.75 2.31 23.92
N LEU A 985 -18.62 2.77 23.37
CA LEU A 985 -18.50 3.54 22.13
C LEU A 985 -17.15 3.24 21.49
N ASP A 986 -17.14 2.94 20.19
CA ASP A 986 -15.95 2.98 19.35
C ASP A 986 -16.14 4.01 18.22
N ILE A 987 -15.11 4.82 17.98
CA ILE A 987 -15.06 5.75 16.85
C ILE A 987 -13.81 5.41 16.05
N THR A 988 -14.00 4.72 14.91
CA THR A 988 -12.91 4.32 14.03
C THR A 988 -12.78 5.27 12.84
N VAL A 989 -11.66 5.99 12.79
CA VAL A 989 -11.39 6.99 11.73
C VAL A 989 -10.14 6.58 10.96
N LEU A 990 -10.32 6.32 9.66
CA LEU A 990 -9.31 5.76 8.76
C LEU A 990 -9.12 6.66 7.53
N LEU A 991 -8.11 7.53 7.58
CA LEU A 991 -7.92 8.60 6.59
C LEU A 991 -6.51 8.57 5.97
N GLN A 992 -6.45 8.41 4.64
CA GLN A 992 -5.16 8.28 3.94
C GLN A 992 -4.45 9.64 3.72
N ARG A 993 -5.21 10.74 3.67
CA ARG A 993 -4.71 12.10 3.77
C ARG A 993 -5.77 12.99 4.40
N LEU A 994 -5.36 13.70 5.44
CA LEU A 994 -6.15 14.71 6.14
C LEU A 994 -5.26 15.92 6.48
N VAL A 995 -5.85 17.09 6.73
CA VAL A 995 -5.16 18.22 7.35
C VAL A 995 -5.50 18.29 8.84
N PHE A 996 -6.78 18.29 9.20
CA PHE A 996 -7.27 18.42 10.58
C PHE A 996 -8.32 17.35 10.93
N LEU A 997 -8.24 16.80 12.14
CA LEU A 997 -9.29 15.97 12.75
C LEU A 997 -9.68 16.56 14.11
N ASP A 998 -10.98 16.79 14.32
CA ASP A 998 -11.58 16.97 15.64
C ASP A 998 -12.48 15.76 15.96
N ILE A 999 -12.37 15.21 17.17
CA ILE A 999 -13.33 14.25 17.72
C ILE A 999 -13.73 14.74 19.11
N THR A 1000 -14.91 15.33 19.21
CA THR A 1000 -15.42 15.92 20.45
C THR A 1000 -16.55 15.04 21.03
N VAL A 1001 -16.28 14.42 22.17
CA VAL A 1001 -17.13 13.37 22.78
C VAL A 1001 -17.53 13.78 24.21
N MET A 1002 -18.79 14.21 24.40
CA MET A 1002 -19.34 14.52 25.73
C MET A 1002 -20.22 13.41 26.27
N LEU A 1003 -19.85 12.85 27.43
CA LEU A 1003 -20.48 11.67 28.00
C LEU A 1003 -20.81 11.89 29.48
N GLN A 1004 -22.10 12.00 29.82
CA GLN A 1004 -22.49 12.24 31.22
C GLN A 1004 -22.32 10.98 32.10
N ARG A 1005 -22.39 9.77 31.51
CA ARG A 1005 -22.07 8.45 32.12
C ARG A 1005 -21.70 7.43 31.01
N LEU A 1006 -20.63 6.65 31.18
CA LEU A 1006 -20.10 5.66 30.21
C LEU A 1006 -19.43 4.49 30.93
N VAL A 1007 -19.39 3.24 30.43
CA VAL A 1007 -18.60 2.15 31.08
C VAL A 1007 -17.26 1.84 30.39
N PHE A 1008 -17.15 2.00 29.06
CA PHE A 1008 -15.90 1.92 28.29
C PHE A 1008 -15.92 2.90 27.11
N LEU A 1009 -14.75 3.45 26.75
CA LEU A 1009 -14.51 4.18 25.51
C LEU A 1009 -13.35 3.54 24.76
N ASP A 1010 -13.50 3.31 23.47
CA ASP A 1010 -12.39 3.25 22.51
C ASP A 1010 -12.55 4.39 21.49
N ILE A 1011 -11.45 4.92 21.00
CA ILE A 1011 -11.39 5.85 19.85
C ILE A 1011 -10.12 5.47 19.08
N THR A 1012 -10.28 4.73 17.99
CA THR A 1012 -9.15 4.28 17.16
C THR A 1012 -9.02 5.14 15.90
N VAL A 1013 -7.94 5.93 15.86
CA VAL A 1013 -7.68 6.94 14.82
C VAL A 1013 -6.43 6.55 14.04
N MET A 1014 -6.59 6.14 12.78
CA MET A 1014 -5.51 5.75 11.87
C MET A 1014 -5.33 6.76 10.73
N LEU A 1015 -4.17 7.40 10.71
CA LEU A 1015 -3.90 8.55 9.84
C LEU A 1015 -2.55 8.41 9.13
N GLN A 1016 -2.57 8.28 7.80
CA GLN A 1016 -1.33 8.12 7.01
C GLN A 1016 -0.59 9.44 6.79
N ARG A 1017 -1.31 10.56 6.78
CA ARG A 1017 -0.78 11.94 6.89
C ARG A 1017 -1.80 12.82 7.58
N LEU A 1018 -1.34 13.62 8.53
CA LEU A 1018 -2.11 14.63 9.27
C LEU A 1018 -1.24 15.87 9.47
N VAL A 1019 -1.86 17.03 9.73
CA VAL A 1019 -1.18 18.24 10.22
C VAL A 1019 -1.58 18.57 11.66
N PHE A 1020 -2.84 18.34 12.06
CA PHE A 1020 -3.29 18.53 13.45
C PHE A 1020 -4.36 17.52 13.90
N LEU A 1021 -4.34 17.17 15.19
CA LEU A 1021 -5.32 16.31 15.87
C LEU A 1021 -5.79 16.99 17.15
N ASP A 1022 -7.10 17.13 17.33
CA ASP A 1022 -7.73 17.30 18.64
C ASP A 1022 -8.69 16.14 18.89
N ILE A 1023 -8.65 15.55 20.09
CA ILE A 1023 -9.64 14.58 20.58
C ILE A 1023 -10.04 15.05 21.98
N THR A 1024 -11.26 15.59 22.12
CA THR A 1024 -11.73 16.14 23.39
C THR A 1024 -12.83 15.28 24.00
N VAL A 1025 -12.45 14.45 24.98
CA VAL A 1025 -13.39 13.59 25.73
C VAL A 1025 -13.76 14.25 27.05
N LEU A 1026 -15.03 14.60 27.22
CA LEU A 1026 -15.56 15.27 28.43
C LEU A 1026 -16.56 14.36 29.16
N LEU A 1027 -16.02 13.61 30.11
CA LEU A 1027 -16.72 12.64 30.96
C LEU A 1027 -17.11 13.25 32.31
N GLN A 1028 -18.38 13.14 32.72
CA GLN A 1028 -18.79 13.59 34.06
C GLN A 1028 -18.56 12.54 35.17
N ARG A 1029 -18.66 11.24 34.87
CA ARG A 1029 -18.20 10.11 35.71
C ARG A 1029 -18.09 8.81 34.89
N LEU A 1030 -16.88 8.23 34.77
CA LEU A 1030 -16.59 6.79 35.03
C LEU A 1030 -15.09 6.42 34.93
N VAL A 1031 -14.76 5.17 34.60
CA VAL A 1031 -13.45 4.47 34.68
C VAL A 1031 -13.28 3.59 33.43
N PHE A 1032 -12.04 3.42 32.97
CA PHE A 1032 -11.60 2.81 31.70
C PHE A 1032 -11.93 3.61 30.43
N LEU A 1033 -10.88 3.84 29.65
CA LEU A 1033 -10.80 4.64 28.44
C LEU A 1033 -9.49 4.26 27.75
N ASP A 1034 -9.57 3.77 26.52
CA ASP A 1034 -8.43 3.60 25.63
C ASP A 1034 -8.65 4.54 24.41
N ILE A 1035 -7.57 5.15 23.91
CA ILE A 1035 -7.59 6.03 22.73
C ILE A 1035 -6.34 5.70 21.91
N THR A 1036 -6.54 5.06 20.76
CA THR A 1036 -5.47 4.48 19.95
C THR A 1036 -5.23 5.34 18.71
N VAL A 1037 -4.33 6.31 18.81
CA VAL A 1037 -3.91 7.16 17.69
C VAL A 1037 -2.68 6.56 16.99
N LEU A 1038 -2.85 6.08 15.76
CA LEU A 1038 -1.78 5.49 14.95
C LEU A 1038 -1.47 6.37 13.72
N LEU A 1039 -0.47 7.24 13.91
CA LEU A 1039 0.03 8.20 12.92
C LEU A 1039 1.24 7.65 12.17
N GLN A 1040 1.11 7.44 10.85
CA GLN A 1040 2.16 6.77 10.05
C GLN A 1040 3.26 7.71 9.51
N ARG A 1041 3.09 9.03 9.57
CA ARG A 1041 4.13 10.06 9.40
C ARG A 1041 3.68 11.37 10.06
N LEU A 1042 4.40 11.80 11.11
CA LEU A 1042 4.26 13.14 11.70
C LEU A 1042 4.99 14.18 10.84
N VAL A 1043 4.40 15.37 10.71
CA VAL A 1043 5.08 16.61 10.30
C VAL A 1043 4.45 17.73 11.16
N PHE A 1044 5.29 18.49 11.85
CA PHE A 1044 4.90 19.76 12.51
C PHE A 1044 4.78 20.87 11.45
#